data_AF-A0A0D3AYT2-F1
#
_entry.id   AF-A0A0D3AYT2-F1
#
_cell.length_a   1.000
_cell.length_b   1.000
_cell.length_c   1.000
_cell.angle_alpha   90.00
_cell.angle_beta   90.00
_cell.angle_gamma   90.00
#
_symmetry.space_group_name_H-M   'P 1'
#
loop_
_entity.id
_entity.type
_entity.pdbx_description
1 polymer ?
#
loop_
_entity_poly.entity_id
_entity_poly.type
_entity_poly.pdbx_seq_one_letter_code
_entity_poly.pdbx_strand_id
1 'polypeptide(L)'
;MADIVKQILAKPIQLSDQVVKAADEASAFKQECAEVKAKTEKLAGLLRQAARASSDLYERPTRRIIDDTEQMLDKAFSLVLKCRGNGIMKRVFTIIPAAAFRKMSAQLENSISDVSWLLRVSAPAEDRGDAGYLGLPPIAANEPILCLIWEQIALLHTGSLEDRSDAAASLVSLARDNDRYTKLIIEEGGVGPLLKLLKEGKPEGQENAARALGLLGRDPESVEHMIHGGACSVFGKVLKEGPMKVQAVVAWATSELVSNHPKCQDMFAQHNAIRLLVGHLAFETVQEHSKYAIANNKATSIHHAVVLAKENPHSAALSKGVDDDQSSIPHPTGKQMPHQMHSVVVNTMANPPKKSTSNGVLQSKGGVKPPCNLQPHQNSTSKTRELEDSATKCQMKAMAARALWKLAKGNSTICKSITESRALLCFAVLIDKGNEEVRYNSAMALMEITAVAEQDADLRRSAFKPNSPACKAVVDQVLKIIEIADSELLIPCMRTIGNLARTFRATESRMIGPLVKLLDEREPEVTGEAAVALTKFACTENYLHKDHSRSIIEAGGGKHLVQLAYFGESGVQIPALELLCYIALNVPDSEQLAKDEVLAVLEWASKQSWVTQLESLEALLQEAKGRLDLYQSKGSREFYPFFHYCSNMAAAAAAIGAAVSFPSSKSSWSLPTKTSFVSPQRIFLNNKSTREACSYGGIVKAQVTTEVPVKVVKESKKQEEGIVVNKFKPKDPYTGRCLLNTRITGDDAPGETWHIVFTTQGEVPYREGQSIGVIPEGIDKNGKPHKLRLYSIASSAIGDFGDSKTVSLCVKRLVYTNESGELVKGVCSNFLCDLKPGDEAKITGPVGKEMLMPKDPNATIIMLGTGTGIAPFRSFLWKMFFEEHEDYKFNGLAWLFLGVPTSSSLLYKEEFEKMKEKNPENFRLDFAVSREQTNDKGEKMYIQTRMAEYAQELWELLKKDNTFVYMCGLKGMEKGIDEIMVSLAAKDGIDWLEYKKQLKRSEQWNVEVY
;
A
#
# COMPACT_ATOMS: atom_id res chain seq x y z
N MET A 1 30.39 -9.61 -6.12
CA MET A 1 31.16 -9.18 -4.94
C MET A 1 32.60 -9.70 -5.00
N ALA A 2 32.88 -10.98 -4.72
CA ALA A 2 34.25 -11.51 -4.67
C ALA A 2 35.16 -11.16 -5.87
N ASP A 3 34.68 -11.30 -7.11
CA ASP A 3 35.50 -11.03 -8.29
C ASP A 3 35.74 -9.52 -8.54
N ILE A 4 34.82 -8.66 -8.09
CA ILE A 4 34.99 -7.20 -8.11
C ILE A 4 36.08 -6.81 -7.09
N VAL A 5 36.03 -7.38 -5.88
CA VAL A 5 37.05 -7.17 -4.85
C VAL A 5 38.44 -7.64 -5.31
N LYS A 6 38.53 -8.79 -5.99
CA LYS A 6 39.80 -9.26 -6.61
C LYS A 6 40.32 -8.29 -7.68
N GLN A 7 39.44 -7.72 -8.52
CA GLN A 7 39.84 -6.72 -9.51
C GLN A 7 40.37 -5.44 -8.85
N ILE A 8 39.70 -4.94 -7.82
CA ILE A 8 40.13 -3.77 -7.03
C ILE A 8 41.52 -3.99 -6.41
N LEU A 9 41.79 -5.19 -5.89
CA LEU A 9 43.06 -5.52 -5.23
C LEU A 9 44.23 -5.79 -6.19
N ALA A 10 43.99 -6.10 -7.46
CA ALA A 10 45.02 -6.56 -8.39
C ALA A 10 46.10 -5.50 -8.69
N LYS A 11 45.70 -4.26 -8.99
CA LYS A 11 46.62 -3.16 -9.31
C LYS A 11 47.48 -2.72 -8.09
N PRO A 12 46.95 -2.54 -6.87
CA PRO A 12 47.75 -2.31 -5.67
C PRO A 12 48.79 -3.42 -5.40
N ILE A 13 48.42 -4.69 -5.58
CA ILE A 13 49.38 -5.81 -5.42
C ILE A 13 50.52 -5.65 -6.44
N GLN A 14 50.19 -5.42 -7.72
CA GLN A 14 51.19 -5.23 -8.77
C GLN A 14 52.11 -4.01 -8.50
N LEU A 15 51.55 -2.89 -8.03
CA LEU A 15 52.34 -1.70 -7.66
C LEU A 15 53.25 -1.98 -6.46
N SER A 16 52.79 -2.73 -5.46
CA SER A 16 53.62 -3.09 -4.31
C SER A 16 54.86 -3.89 -4.72
N ASP A 17 54.72 -4.84 -5.66
CA ASP A 17 55.85 -5.60 -6.21
C ASP A 17 56.79 -4.72 -7.06
N GLN A 18 56.24 -3.73 -7.79
CA GLN A 18 57.05 -2.75 -8.54
C GLN A 18 57.86 -1.83 -7.60
N VAL A 19 57.29 -1.38 -6.48
CA VAL A 19 58.00 -0.58 -5.45
C VAL A 19 59.15 -1.38 -4.83
N VAL A 20 58.90 -2.63 -4.45
CA VAL A 20 59.93 -3.52 -3.88
C VAL A 20 61.10 -3.70 -4.86
N LYS A 21 60.81 -4.02 -6.12
CA LYS A 21 61.82 -4.10 -7.19
C LYS A 21 62.49 -2.76 -7.49
N ALA A 22 61.79 -1.63 -7.35
CA ALA A 22 62.38 -0.31 -7.50
C ALA A 22 63.42 -0.01 -6.42
N ALA A 23 63.15 -0.44 -5.18
CA ALA A 23 64.01 -0.20 -4.02
C ALA A 23 65.30 -1.05 -4.06
N ASP A 24 65.22 -2.29 -4.53
CA ASP A 24 66.41 -3.15 -4.70
C ASP A 24 67.38 -2.62 -5.78
N GLU A 25 66.87 -1.91 -6.78
CA GLU A 25 67.67 -1.26 -7.84
C GLU A 25 68.12 0.18 -7.46
N ALA A 26 67.93 0.61 -6.20
CA ALA A 26 68.28 1.96 -5.74
C ALA A 26 69.80 2.15 -5.56
N SER A 27 70.34 3.21 -6.17
CA SER A 27 71.76 3.56 -6.14
C SER A 27 72.12 4.61 -5.07
N ALA A 28 71.15 5.43 -4.66
CA ALA A 28 71.24 6.47 -3.63
C ALA A 28 70.11 6.29 -2.59
N PHE A 29 70.23 6.90 -1.41
CA PHE A 29 69.25 6.80 -0.31
C PHE A 29 68.88 5.34 0.06
N LYS A 30 69.90 4.47 0.15
CA LYS A 30 69.71 3.01 0.27
C LYS A 30 69.01 2.60 1.57
N GLN A 31 69.28 3.30 2.68
CA GLN A 31 68.68 2.99 3.98
C GLN A 31 67.20 3.36 4.00
N GLU A 32 66.86 4.52 3.44
CA GLU A 32 65.49 5.02 3.33
C GLU A 32 64.67 4.21 2.31
N CYS A 33 65.30 3.77 1.21
CA CYS A 33 64.67 2.86 0.25
C CYS A 33 64.43 1.46 0.87
N ALA A 34 65.32 0.97 1.74
CA ALA A 34 65.13 -0.29 2.46
C ALA A 34 63.98 -0.21 3.47
N GLU A 35 63.80 0.93 4.16
CA GLU A 35 62.64 1.17 5.04
C GLU A 35 61.32 1.17 4.25
N VAL A 36 61.28 1.90 3.11
CA VAL A 36 60.10 1.92 2.22
C VAL A 36 59.81 0.52 1.66
N LYS A 37 60.84 -0.26 1.29
CA LYS A 37 60.71 -1.65 0.86
C LYS A 37 60.05 -2.51 1.94
N ALA A 38 60.61 -2.55 3.15
CA ALA A 38 60.12 -3.41 4.24
C ALA A 38 58.64 -3.14 4.58
N LYS A 39 58.22 -1.87 4.59
CA LYS A 39 56.81 -1.50 4.76
C LYS A 39 55.95 -1.96 3.58
N THR A 40 56.44 -1.80 2.36
CA THR A 40 55.70 -2.22 1.16
C THR A 40 55.56 -3.75 1.10
N GLU A 41 56.56 -4.53 1.53
CA GLU A 41 56.46 -5.99 1.63
C GLU A 41 55.39 -6.43 2.64
N LYS A 42 55.34 -5.79 3.82
CA LYS A 42 54.29 -6.00 4.84
C LYS A 42 52.89 -5.69 4.27
N LEU A 43 52.75 -4.56 3.57
CA LEU A 43 51.51 -4.15 2.91
C LEU A 43 51.10 -5.13 1.80
N ALA A 44 52.03 -5.57 0.95
CA ALA A 44 51.81 -6.57 -0.08
C ALA A 44 51.35 -7.92 0.50
N GLY A 45 51.86 -8.29 1.68
CA GLY A 45 51.39 -9.43 2.45
C GLY A 45 49.92 -9.32 2.83
N LEU A 46 49.50 -8.17 3.39
CA LEU A 46 48.11 -7.89 3.77
C LEU A 46 47.18 -7.82 2.54
N LEU A 47 47.59 -7.16 1.46
CA LEU A 47 46.81 -7.10 0.21
C LEU A 47 46.55 -8.50 -0.38
N ARG A 48 47.54 -9.42 -0.29
CA ARG A 48 47.36 -10.82 -0.69
C ARG A 48 46.54 -11.65 0.31
N GLN A 49 46.46 -11.26 1.58
CA GLN A 49 45.48 -11.85 2.52
C GLN A 49 44.07 -11.36 2.16
N ALA A 50 43.89 -10.07 1.89
CA ALA A 50 42.64 -9.47 1.45
C ALA A 50 42.11 -10.12 0.16
N ALA A 51 42.98 -10.38 -0.82
CA ALA A 51 42.59 -11.05 -2.06
C ALA A 51 42.12 -12.50 -1.84
N ARG A 52 42.67 -13.20 -0.83
CA ARG A 52 42.25 -14.56 -0.44
C ARG A 52 40.92 -14.55 0.33
N ALA A 53 40.69 -13.55 1.19
CA ALA A 53 39.43 -13.33 1.91
C ALA A 53 38.38 -12.53 1.11
N SER A 54 38.54 -12.42 -0.23
CA SER A 54 37.74 -11.52 -1.07
C SER A 54 36.24 -11.83 -1.13
N SER A 55 35.83 -13.03 -0.70
CA SER A 55 34.42 -13.41 -0.48
C SER A 55 33.76 -12.68 0.70
N ASP A 56 34.56 -12.35 1.71
CA ASP A 56 34.08 -11.95 3.04
C ASP A 56 34.39 -10.46 3.33
N LEU A 57 35.22 -9.83 2.48
CA LEU A 57 35.52 -8.41 2.53
C LEU A 57 34.31 -7.52 2.24
N TYR A 58 34.12 -6.54 3.11
CA TYR A 58 33.08 -5.53 2.97
C TYR A 58 33.43 -4.53 1.85
N GLU A 59 32.72 -4.61 0.73
CA GLU A 59 33.08 -3.97 -0.56
C GLU A 59 33.30 -2.45 -0.47
N ARG A 60 32.48 -1.73 0.32
CA ARG A 60 32.48 -0.26 0.39
C ARG A 60 33.73 0.33 1.05
N PRO A 61 34.09 -0.02 2.31
CA PRO A 61 35.38 0.37 2.87
C PRO A 61 36.56 -0.22 2.09
N THR A 62 36.43 -1.44 1.54
CA THR A 62 37.48 -2.03 0.69
C THR A 62 37.84 -1.08 -0.45
N ARG A 63 36.85 -0.54 -1.18
CA ARG A 63 37.12 0.38 -2.28
C ARG A 63 37.88 1.63 -1.84
N ARG A 64 37.40 2.36 -0.81
CA ARG A 64 38.09 3.58 -0.33
C ARG A 64 39.52 3.29 0.18
N ILE A 65 39.68 2.26 1.01
CA ILE A 65 40.98 1.90 1.61
C ILE A 65 41.98 1.50 0.52
N ILE A 66 41.53 0.74 -0.49
CA ILE A 66 42.39 0.25 -1.55
C ILE A 66 42.72 1.34 -2.57
N ASP A 67 41.77 2.23 -2.92
CA ASP A 67 42.02 3.38 -3.80
C ASP A 67 43.06 4.34 -3.19
N ASP A 68 43.01 4.60 -1.87
CA ASP A 68 44.02 5.41 -1.18
C ASP A 68 45.37 4.67 -1.05
N THR A 69 45.34 3.36 -0.77
CA THR A 69 46.54 2.52 -0.74
C THR A 69 47.25 2.49 -2.09
N GLU A 70 46.50 2.41 -3.18
CA GLU A 70 47.03 2.47 -4.55
C GLU A 70 47.75 3.79 -4.81
N GLN A 71 47.12 4.92 -4.46
CA GLN A 71 47.74 6.24 -4.58
C GLN A 71 49.01 6.39 -3.72
N MET A 72 49.08 5.79 -2.53
CA MET A 72 50.30 5.82 -1.72
C MET A 72 51.41 4.95 -2.33
N LEU A 73 51.06 3.79 -2.90
CA LEU A 73 52.01 2.93 -3.61
C LEU A 73 52.55 3.60 -4.89
N ASP A 74 51.71 4.28 -5.68
CA ASP A 74 52.16 5.06 -6.86
C ASP A 74 53.12 6.20 -6.46
N LYS A 75 52.84 6.88 -5.33
CA LYS A 75 53.72 7.92 -4.78
C LYS A 75 55.03 7.32 -4.24
N ALA A 76 54.99 6.15 -3.60
CA ALA A 76 56.17 5.42 -3.14
C ALA A 76 57.03 4.98 -4.34
N PHE A 77 56.43 4.42 -5.38
CA PHE A 77 57.11 4.01 -6.62
C PHE A 77 57.78 5.21 -7.29
N SER A 78 57.07 6.32 -7.43
CA SER A 78 57.58 7.57 -7.98
C SER A 78 58.71 8.20 -7.17
N LEU A 79 58.76 7.97 -5.85
CA LEU A 79 59.85 8.41 -4.98
C LEU A 79 61.09 7.52 -5.13
N VAL A 80 60.89 6.20 -5.08
CA VAL A 80 61.97 5.20 -5.14
C VAL A 80 62.60 5.13 -6.54
N LEU A 81 61.82 5.29 -7.62
CA LEU A 81 62.33 5.38 -9.00
C LEU A 81 63.36 6.51 -9.18
N LYS A 82 63.23 7.62 -8.45
CA LYS A 82 64.18 8.75 -8.48
C LYS A 82 65.54 8.40 -7.85
N CYS A 83 65.64 7.26 -7.17
CA CYS A 83 66.87 6.77 -6.54
C CYS A 83 67.64 5.76 -7.43
N ARG A 84 67.03 5.33 -8.55
CA ARG A 84 67.69 4.46 -9.56
C ARG A 84 68.71 5.25 -10.38
N GLY A 85 69.89 4.65 -10.56
CA GLY A 85 71.04 5.29 -11.20
C GLY A 85 71.03 5.28 -12.73
N ASN A 86 70.07 5.96 -13.36
CA ASN A 86 69.95 5.97 -14.84
C ASN A 86 70.72 7.13 -15.50
N GLY A 87 71.96 6.86 -15.91
CA GLY A 87 72.68 7.62 -16.93
C GLY A 87 73.35 8.93 -16.47
N ILE A 88 74.45 9.28 -17.15
CA ILE A 88 75.35 10.38 -16.77
C ILE A 88 74.66 11.77 -16.84
N MET A 89 73.64 11.95 -17.68
CA MET A 89 72.96 13.25 -17.86
C MET A 89 71.87 13.62 -16.84
N LYS A 90 71.41 12.71 -15.96
CA LYS A 90 70.37 13.04 -14.95
C LYS A 90 70.90 13.29 -13.53
N ARG A 91 72.20 13.11 -13.30
CA ARG A 91 72.83 13.23 -11.96
C ARG A 91 72.81 14.63 -11.32
N VAL A 92 72.44 15.69 -12.04
CA VAL A 92 72.73 17.07 -11.61
C VAL A 92 71.61 17.72 -10.79
N PHE A 93 70.34 17.32 -10.93
CA PHE A 93 69.22 17.93 -10.19
C PHE A 93 68.14 16.91 -9.77
N THR A 94 68.37 16.17 -8.69
CA THR A 94 67.31 15.43 -8.00
C THR A 94 67.47 15.56 -6.49
N ILE A 95 67.16 16.75 -5.97
CA ILE A 95 67.11 17.01 -4.54
C ILE A 95 65.86 16.32 -3.97
N ILE A 96 66.05 15.20 -3.30
CA ILE A 96 64.99 14.52 -2.52
C ILE A 96 65.18 14.91 -1.05
N PRO A 97 64.26 15.69 -0.44
CA PRO A 97 64.36 16.02 0.98
C PRO A 97 64.20 14.76 1.83
N ALA A 98 65.02 14.59 2.89
CA ALA A 98 64.86 13.49 3.86
C ALA A 98 63.48 13.50 4.56
N ALA A 99 62.78 14.64 4.56
CA ALA A 99 61.38 14.75 4.98
C ALA A 99 60.40 13.98 4.07
N ALA A 100 60.72 13.80 2.78
CA ALA A 100 59.87 13.08 1.83
C ALA A 100 59.85 11.56 2.13
N PHE A 101 61.00 10.96 2.45
CA PHE A 101 61.07 9.57 2.88
C PHE A 101 60.35 9.33 4.21
N ARG A 102 60.56 10.19 5.21
CA ARG A 102 59.83 10.11 6.50
C ARG A 102 58.32 10.24 6.32
N LYS A 103 57.86 11.17 5.46
CA LYS A 103 56.44 11.31 5.11
C LYS A 103 55.91 10.05 4.41
N MET A 104 56.65 9.49 3.44
CA MET A 104 56.26 8.28 2.74
C MET A 104 56.18 7.06 3.67
N SER A 105 57.17 6.90 4.55
CA SER A 105 57.21 5.84 5.58
C SER A 105 56.02 5.92 6.54
N ALA A 106 55.60 7.13 6.93
CA ALA A 106 54.38 7.33 7.73
C ALA A 106 53.11 7.01 6.93
N GLN A 107 53.02 7.46 5.67
CA GLN A 107 51.86 7.19 4.81
C GLN A 107 51.69 5.69 4.50
N LEU A 108 52.77 4.94 4.30
CA LEU A 108 52.72 3.49 4.14
C LEU A 108 52.30 2.76 5.43
N GLU A 109 52.71 3.25 6.62
CA GLU A 109 52.23 2.66 7.88
C GLU A 109 50.72 2.92 8.11
N ASN A 110 50.21 4.07 7.65
CA ASN A 110 48.78 4.33 7.65
C ASN A 110 48.04 3.31 6.76
N SER A 111 48.43 3.12 5.50
CA SER A 111 47.82 2.14 4.60
C SER A 111 47.93 0.69 5.13
N ILE A 112 49.04 0.33 5.78
CA ILE A 112 49.19 -0.95 6.49
C ILE A 112 48.14 -1.09 7.60
N SER A 113 47.90 -0.02 8.36
CA SER A 113 46.92 0.00 9.45
C SER A 113 45.48 -0.05 8.92
N ASP A 114 45.18 0.67 7.83
CA ASP A 114 43.87 0.66 7.17
C ASP A 114 43.52 -0.73 6.60
N VAL A 115 44.43 -1.37 5.85
CA VAL A 115 44.22 -2.73 5.31
C VAL A 115 44.18 -3.78 6.42
N SER A 116 44.97 -3.62 7.49
CA SER A 116 44.91 -4.48 8.67
C SER A 116 43.60 -4.34 9.46
N TRP A 117 43.04 -3.13 9.54
CA TRP A 117 41.70 -2.90 10.09
C TRP A 117 40.63 -3.55 9.21
N LEU A 118 40.70 -3.37 7.89
CA LEU A 118 39.74 -3.95 6.93
C LEU A 118 39.67 -5.49 7.04
N LEU A 119 40.83 -6.15 7.15
CA LEU A 119 40.91 -7.61 7.33
C LEU A 119 40.27 -8.06 8.65
N ARG A 120 40.46 -7.31 9.74
CA ARG A 120 39.89 -7.65 11.06
C ARG A 120 38.39 -7.37 11.15
N VAL A 121 37.91 -6.25 10.59
CA VAL A 121 36.48 -5.91 10.60
C VAL A 121 35.66 -6.82 9.67
N SER A 122 36.30 -7.44 8.68
CA SER A 122 35.68 -8.44 7.79
C SER A 122 35.84 -9.89 8.28
N ALA A 123 36.60 -10.14 9.36
CA ALA A 123 36.80 -11.48 9.89
C ALA A 123 35.51 -12.06 10.52
N PRO A 124 35.27 -13.38 10.45
CA PRO A 124 34.19 -14.04 11.19
C PRO A 124 34.31 -13.79 12.70
N ALA A 125 33.18 -13.80 13.42
CA ALA A 125 33.16 -13.52 14.86
C ALA A 125 34.08 -14.45 15.69
N GLU A 126 34.23 -15.71 15.29
CA GLU A 126 35.08 -16.70 15.99
C GLU A 126 36.58 -16.36 15.92
N ASP A 127 37.03 -15.68 14.86
CA ASP A 127 38.44 -15.31 14.63
C ASP A 127 38.83 -13.94 15.21
N ARG A 128 37.87 -13.14 15.71
CA ARG A 128 38.16 -11.77 16.21
C ARG A 128 38.93 -11.74 17.53
N GLY A 129 38.75 -12.78 18.37
CA GLY A 129 39.38 -12.91 19.68
C GLY A 129 38.95 -11.83 20.69
N ASP A 130 39.46 -11.96 21.93
CA ASP A 130 39.28 -10.99 23.02
C ASP A 130 40.18 -9.73 22.83
N ALA A 131 40.24 -9.23 21.60
CA ALA A 131 41.07 -8.12 21.19
C ALA A 131 40.33 -6.79 21.43
N GLY A 132 40.29 -6.37 22.70
CA GLY A 132 39.68 -5.11 23.10
C GLY A 132 40.21 -3.90 22.31
N TYR A 133 39.28 -3.01 21.97
CA TYR A 133 39.50 -1.72 21.31
C TYR A 133 39.96 -1.79 19.84
N LEU A 134 38.98 -1.78 18.92
CA LEU A 134 39.17 -1.47 17.50
C LEU A 134 39.61 0.00 17.35
N GLY A 135 40.92 0.25 17.37
CA GLY A 135 41.47 1.56 17.06
C GLY A 135 41.03 2.04 15.66
N LEU A 136 40.62 3.30 15.56
CA LEU A 136 40.16 3.91 14.31
C LEU A 136 41.20 3.72 13.19
N PRO A 137 40.81 3.27 11.99
CA PRO A 137 41.71 3.21 10.86
C PRO A 137 42.10 4.66 10.47
N PRO A 138 43.39 4.93 10.18
CA PRO A 138 43.85 6.27 9.78
C PRO A 138 43.01 6.99 8.72
N ILE A 139 42.42 6.26 7.76
CA ILE A 139 41.52 6.82 6.74
C ILE A 139 40.26 7.49 7.34
N ALA A 140 39.78 7.01 8.49
CA ALA A 140 38.61 7.52 9.20
C ALA A 140 38.96 8.46 10.37
N ALA A 141 40.24 8.82 10.55
CA ALA A 141 40.66 9.69 11.66
C ALA A 141 40.00 11.08 11.64
N ASN A 142 39.64 11.57 10.45
CA ASN A 142 38.91 12.83 10.28
C ASN A 142 37.38 12.68 10.39
N GLU A 143 36.86 11.46 10.25
CA GLU A 143 35.42 11.15 10.30
C GLU A 143 35.17 9.87 11.13
N PRO A 144 35.34 9.92 12.47
CA PRO A 144 35.29 8.72 13.32
C PRO A 144 33.94 7.98 13.25
N ILE A 145 32.87 8.69 12.90
CA ILE A 145 31.51 8.13 12.75
C ILE A 145 31.39 7.25 11.50
N LEU A 146 32.18 7.51 10.44
CA LEU A 146 32.25 6.61 9.28
C LEU A 146 32.83 5.25 9.67
N CYS A 147 33.87 5.22 10.51
CA CYS A 147 34.40 3.97 11.06
C CYS A 147 33.33 3.22 11.88
N LEU A 148 32.62 3.93 12.77
CA LEU A 148 31.57 3.33 13.58
C LEU A 148 30.46 2.73 12.72
N ILE A 149 29.99 3.44 11.68
CA ILE A 149 28.99 2.94 10.72
C ILE A 149 29.49 1.68 10.01
N TRP A 150 30.73 1.69 9.51
CA TRP A 150 31.32 0.51 8.86
C TRP A 150 31.43 -0.69 9.81
N GLU A 151 31.82 -0.47 11.05
CA GLU A 151 31.90 -1.50 12.08
C GLU A 151 30.52 -2.12 12.37
N GLN A 152 29.48 -1.28 12.55
CA GLN A 152 28.12 -1.77 12.79
C GLN A 152 27.58 -2.54 11.56
N ILE A 153 27.80 -2.08 10.34
CA ILE A 153 27.35 -2.80 9.14
C ILE A 153 28.11 -4.13 8.96
N ALA A 154 29.40 -4.17 9.30
CA ALA A 154 30.18 -5.42 9.29
C ALA A 154 29.68 -6.42 10.36
N LEU A 155 29.31 -5.95 11.56
CA LEU A 155 28.66 -6.76 12.59
C LEU A 155 27.30 -7.30 12.12
N LEU A 156 26.49 -6.50 11.41
CA LEU A 156 25.23 -6.97 10.80
C LEU A 156 25.44 -8.15 9.83
N HIS A 157 26.56 -8.18 9.11
CA HIS A 157 26.91 -9.27 8.20
C HIS A 157 27.46 -10.52 8.91
N THR A 158 28.41 -10.33 9.84
CA THR A 158 29.34 -11.38 10.31
C THR A 158 29.22 -11.73 11.79
N GLY A 159 28.62 -10.86 12.60
CA GLY A 159 28.44 -11.08 14.04
C GLY A 159 27.46 -12.21 14.37
N SER A 160 27.34 -12.54 15.65
CA SER A 160 26.30 -13.42 16.18
C SER A 160 24.90 -12.78 16.07
N LEU A 161 23.85 -13.53 16.38
CA LEU A 161 22.47 -12.98 16.41
C LEU A 161 22.27 -11.88 17.48
N GLU A 162 23.19 -11.78 18.45
CA GLU A 162 23.19 -10.77 19.52
C GLU A 162 23.91 -9.50 19.03
N ASP A 163 25.16 -9.66 18.55
CA ASP A 163 25.94 -8.54 17.99
C ASP A 163 25.22 -7.82 16.84
N ARG A 164 24.46 -8.56 16.02
CA ARG A 164 23.61 -7.98 14.96
C ARG A 164 22.47 -7.15 15.52
N SER A 165 21.90 -7.53 16.66
CA SER A 165 20.83 -6.78 17.34
C SER A 165 21.38 -5.46 17.90
N ASP A 166 22.53 -5.52 18.56
CA ASP A 166 23.22 -4.36 19.13
C ASP A 166 23.75 -3.42 18.05
N ALA A 167 24.23 -3.96 16.94
CA ALA A 167 24.62 -3.17 15.78
C ALA A 167 23.42 -2.45 15.14
N ALA A 168 22.27 -3.12 15.02
CA ALA A 168 21.04 -2.48 14.57
C ALA A 168 20.56 -1.39 15.55
N ALA A 169 20.64 -1.62 16.86
CA ALA A 169 20.31 -0.61 17.88
C ALA A 169 21.26 0.61 17.80
N SER A 170 22.55 0.37 17.60
CA SER A 170 23.55 1.42 17.43
C SER A 170 23.29 2.26 16.17
N LEU A 171 22.91 1.63 15.06
CA LEU A 171 22.49 2.32 13.84
C LEU A 171 21.16 3.07 14.02
N VAL A 172 20.21 2.58 14.84
CA VAL A 172 18.99 3.33 15.20
C VAL A 172 19.34 4.65 15.90
N SER A 173 20.27 4.65 16.85
CA SER A 173 20.71 5.86 17.55
C SER A 173 21.34 6.87 16.59
N LEU A 174 22.31 6.43 15.78
CA LEU A 174 22.94 7.28 14.76
C LEU A 174 21.92 7.84 13.75
N ALA A 175 20.98 7.01 13.29
CA ALA A 175 19.92 7.40 12.36
C ALA A 175 18.83 8.28 12.98
N ARG A 176 18.72 8.33 14.31
CA ARG A 176 17.81 9.25 15.01
C ARG A 176 18.41 10.65 15.09
N ASP A 177 19.68 10.74 15.47
CA ASP A 177 20.33 11.99 15.89
C ASP A 177 20.71 12.93 14.73
N ASN A 178 21.00 12.40 13.52
CA ASN A 178 21.49 13.25 12.43
C ASN A 178 21.16 12.71 11.02
N ASP A 179 20.55 13.56 10.17
CA ASP A 179 20.25 13.27 8.75
C ASP A 179 21.50 12.99 7.90
N ARG A 180 22.68 13.50 8.29
CA ARG A 180 23.94 13.16 7.63
C ARG A 180 24.29 11.68 7.83
N TYR A 181 23.99 11.11 9.00
CA TYR A 181 24.32 9.73 9.30
C TYR A 181 23.33 8.76 8.65
N THR A 182 22.05 9.13 8.51
CA THR A 182 21.09 8.30 7.75
C THR A 182 21.54 8.09 6.31
N LYS A 183 21.91 9.17 5.60
CA LYS A 183 22.45 9.07 4.24
C LYS A 183 23.72 8.23 4.18
N LEU A 184 24.67 8.45 5.09
CA LEU A 184 25.92 7.70 5.12
C LEU A 184 25.69 6.19 5.36
N ILE A 185 24.77 5.80 6.24
CA ILE A 185 24.39 4.39 6.45
C ILE A 185 23.84 3.74 5.16
N ILE A 186 23.10 4.50 4.35
CA ILE A 186 22.58 4.04 3.05
C ILE A 186 23.70 3.93 2.01
N GLU A 187 24.53 4.98 1.87
CA GLU A 187 25.65 5.04 0.92
C GLU A 187 26.68 3.91 1.14
N GLU A 188 26.97 3.59 2.40
CA GLU A 188 27.82 2.46 2.78
C GLU A 188 27.11 1.10 2.68
N GLY A 189 25.81 1.06 2.40
CA GLY A 189 25.08 -0.17 2.07
C GLY A 189 24.42 -0.90 3.25
N GLY A 190 24.16 -0.23 4.37
CA GLY A 190 23.55 -0.84 5.57
C GLY A 190 22.12 -1.36 5.37
N VAL A 191 21.41 -0.91 4.34
CA VAL A 191 20.03 -1.31 4.02
C VAL A 191 19.87 -2.82 3.81
N GLY A 192 20.76 -3.44 3.02
CA GLY A 192 20.67 -4.87 2.70
C GLY A 192 20.82 -5.77 3.95
N PRO A 193 21.84 -5.56 4.79
CA PRO A 193 22.02 -6.26 6.06
C PRO A 193 20.87 -6.04 7.05
N LEU A 194 20.33 -4.81 7.16
CA LEU A 194 19.16 -4.53 7.98
C LEU A 194 17.92 -5.29 7.48
N LEU A 195 17.67 -5.33 6.16
CA LEU A 195 16.59 -6.11 5.57
C LEU A 195 16.75 -7.63 5.80
N LYS A 196 17.98 -8.14 5.79
CA LYS A 196 18.27 -9.54 6.13
C LYS A 196 18.01 -9.81 7.61
N LEU A 197 18.46 -8.96 8.52
CA LEU A 197 18.22 -9.09 9.96
C LEU A 197 16.72 -9.02 10.29
N LEU A 198 15.97 -8.13 9.64
CA LEU A 198 14.52 -8.04 9.76
C LEU A 198 13.79 -9.33 9.30
N LYS A 199 14.35 -10.04 8.32
CA LYS A 199 13.76 -11.28 7.78
C LYS A 199 14.11 -12.53 8.61
N GLU A 200 15.31 -12.58 9.20
CA GLU A 200 15.93 -13.82 9.72
C GLU A 200 16.39 -13.72 11.20
N GLY A 201 16.33 -12.55 11.83
CA GLY A 201 16.83 -12.31 13.19
C GLY A 201 15.92 -12.77 14.34
N LYS A 202 16.43 -12.67 15.57
CA LYS A 202 15.62 -12.73 16.81
C LYS A 202 14.65 -11.53 16.87
N PRO A 203 13.53 -11.60 17.61
CA PRO A 203 12.53 -10.51 17.66
C PRO A 203 13.10 -9.12 17.93
N GLU A 204 13.99 -8.98 18.91
CA GLU A 204 14.63 -7.70 19.26
C GLU A 204 15.48 -7.13 18.10
N GLY A 205 16.30 -7.97 17.46
CA GLY A 205 17.05 -7.58 16.27
C GLY A 205 16.15 -7.24 15.07
N GLN A 206 15.00 -7.90 14.93
CA GLN A 206 13.99 -7.54 13.93
C GLN A 206 13.33 -6.18 14.23
N GLU A 207 12.99 -5.89 15.50
CA GLU A 207 12.46 -4.59 15.92
C GLU A 207 13.47 -3.46 15.65
N ASN A 208 14.74 -3.65 16.02
CA ASN A 208 15.79 -2.67 15.78
C ASN A 208 16.05 -2.47 14.27
N ALA A 209 16.05 -3.56 13.48
CA ALA A 209 16.22 -3.47 12.03
C ALA A 209 15.05 -2.74 11.34
N ALA A 210 13.81 -3.04 11.70
CA ALA A 210 12.64 -2.32 11.20
C ALA A 210 12.66 -0.84 11.60
N ARG A 211 13.09 -0.55 12.83
CA ARG A 211 13.21 0.82 13.34
C ARG A 211 14.27 1.62 12.59
N ALA A 212 15.44 1.03 12.33
CA ALA A 212 16.49 1.64 11.52
C ALA A 212 15.97 1.96 10.11
N LEU A 213 15.38 0.98 9.41
CA LEU A 213 14.87 1.17 8.05
C LEU A 213 13.80 2.28 7.96
N GLY A 214 12.93 2.41 8.97
CA GLY A 214 11.98 3.53 9.05
C GLY A 214 12.66 4.90 9.27
N LEU A 215 13.70 4.97 10.11
CA LEU A 215 14.47 6.20 10.35
C LEU A 215 15.39 6.61 9.19
N LEU A 216 15.80 5.67 8.33
CA LEU A 216 16.66 5.93 7.17
C LEU A 216 15.89 6.61 6.03
N GLY A 217 14.61 6.30 5.83
CA GLY A 217 13.81 6.82 4.72
C GLY A 217 13.25 8.22 4.92
N ARG A 218 14.10 9.21 5.25
CA ARG A 218 13.71 10.61 5.48
C ARG A 218 13.46 11.42 4.20
N ASP A 219 13.94 10.94 3.06
CA ASP A 219 13.82 11.61 1.76
C ASP A 219 13.49 10.64 0.61
N PRO A 220 12.99 11.13 -0.54
CA PRO A 220 12.63 10.29 -1.69
C PRO A 220 13.72 9.35 -2.21
N GLU A 221 14.98 9.79 -2.29
CA GLU A 221 16.10 9.02 -2.83
C GLU A 221 16.45 7.86 -1.89
N SER A 222 16.49 8.17 -0.59
CA SER A 222 16.67 7.21 0.50
C SER A 222 15.57 6.15 0.52
N VAL A 223 14.30 6.54 0.34
CA VAL A 223 13.19 5.57 0.23
C VAL A 223 13.35 4.73 -1.04
N GLU A 224 13.57 5.34 -2.20
CA GLU A 224 13.72 4.63 -3.48
C GLU A 224 14.85 3.60 -3.43
N HIS A 225 16.00 3.91 -2.81
CA HIS A 225 17.08 2.96 -2.60
C HIS A 225 16.64 1.73 -1.78
N MET A 226 15.84 1.92 -0.71
CA MET A 226 15.32 0.81 0.09
C MET A 226 14.26 -0.02 -0.62
N ILE A 227 13.43 0.61 -1.47
CA ILE A 227 12.47 -0.11 -2.32
C ILE A 227 13.22 -1.02 -3.30
N HIS A 228 14.27 -0.52 -3.96
CA HIS A 228 15.16 -1.32 -4.81
C HIS A 228 15.89 -2.44 -4.03
N GLY A 229 16.25 -2.19 -2.76
CA GLY A 229 16.77 -3.20 -1.84
C GLY A 229 15.76 -4.29 -1.43
N GLY A 230 14.49 -4.17 -1.82
CA GLY A 230 13.44 -5.16 -1.57
C GLY A 230 12.59 -4.91 -0.32
N ALA A 231 12.60 -3.68 0.24
CA ALA A 231 11.91 -3.36 1.49
C ALA A 231 10.41 -3.74 1.50
N CYS A 232 9.65 -3.45 0.43
CA CYS A 232 8.22 -3.82 0.36
C CYS A 232 7.98 -5.33 0.53
N SER A 233 8.85 -6.16 -0.04
CA SER A 233 8.73 -7.62 0.02
C SER A 233 8.99 -8.14 1.43
N VAL A 234 10.08 -7.66 2.07
CA VAL A 234 10.41 -8.01 3.45
C VAL A 234 9.34 -7.52 4.42
N PHE A 235 8.88 -6.27 4.28
CA PHE A 235 7.84 -5.70 5.13
C PHE A 235 6.52 -6.47 4.99
N GLY A 236 6.11 -6.81 3.76
CA GLY A 236 4.94 -7.65 3.50
C GLY A 236 5.04 -9.05 4.13
N LYS A 237 6.22 -9.67 4.12
CA LYS A 237 6.46 -10.95 4.81
C LYS A 237 6.35 -10.80 6.33
N VAL A 238 7.01 -9.82 6.93
CA VAL A 238 7.01 -9.62 8.39
C VAL A 238 5.61 -9.25 8.89
N LEU A 239 4.88 -8.40 8.17
CA LEU A 239 3.46 -8.09 8.44
C LEU A 239 2.55 -9.34 8.41
N LYS A 240 2.93 -10.40 7.71
CA LYS A 240 2.18 -11.66 7.63
C LYS A 240 2.53 -12.63 8.76
N GLU A 241 3.81 -12.77 9.08
CA GLU A 241 4.35 -13.91 9.86
C GLU A 241 5.18 -13.55 11.10
N GLY A 242 5.66 -12.31 11.23
CA GLY A 242 6.51 -11.89 12.36
C GLY A 242 5.79 -11.82 13.71
N PRO A 243 6.55 -11.61 14.82
CA PRO A 243 6.00 -11.28 16.13
C PRO A 243 5.17 -9.98 16.11
N MET A 244 4.19 -9.82 17.01
CA MET A 244 3.27 -8.68 16.94
C MET A 244 3.97 -7.32 17.14
N LYS A 245 4.97 -7.26 18.03
CA LYS A 245 5.80 -6.05 18.23
C LYS A 245 6.57 -5.67 16.97
N VAL A 246 7.23 -6.63 16.33
CA VAL A 246 7.92 -6.42 15.05
C VAL A 246 6.93 -5.96 13.96
N GLN A 247 5.73 -6.55 13.90
CA GLN A 247 4.68 -6.15 12.97
C GLN A 247 4.23 -4.70 13.18
N ALA A 248 4.14 -4.24 14.43
CA ALA A 248 3.84 -2.85 14.76
C ALA A 248 4.96 -1.90 14.29
N VAL A 249 6.24 -2.25 14.52
CA VAL A 249 7.39 -1.44 14.06
C VAL A 249 7.50 -1.43 12.53
N VAL A 250 7.18 -2.52 11.83
CA VAL A 250 7.13 -2.55 10.36
C VAL A 250 5.95 -1.75 9.80
N ALA A 251 4.79 -1.75 10.47
CA ALA A 251 3.67 -0.87 10.10
C ALA A 251 4.04 0.60 10.31
N TRP A 252 4.71 0.95 11.42
CA TRP A 252 5.28 2.27 11.66
C TRP A 252 6.23 2.68 10.52
N ALA A 253 7.24 1.85 10.23
CA ALA A 253 8.23 2.12 9.19
C ALA A 253 7.56 2.30 7.82
N THR A 254 6.60 1.45 7.46
CA THR A 254 5.79 1.60 6.24
C THR A 254 5.13 2.99 6.17
N SER A 255 4.62 3.50 7.30
CA SER A 255 4.00 4.83 7.36
C SER A 255 5.01 5.97 7.20
N GLU A 256 6.25 5.83 7.67
CA GLU A 256 7.32 6.83 7.47
C GLU A 256 7.75 6.88 6.00
N LEU A 257 8.07 5.72 5.40
CA LEU A 257 8.53 5.64 4.01
C LEU A 257 7.50 6.22 3.04
N VAL A 258 6.21 5.94 3.27
CA VAL A 258 5.10 6.47 2.48
C VAL A 258 4.87 7.96 2.72
N SER A 259 5.11 8.46 3.94
CA SER A 259 4.98 9.90 4.25
C SER A 259 6.03 10.73 3.50
N ASN A 260 7.28 10.24 3.44
CA ASN A 260 8.38 10.94 2.81
C ASN A 260 8.46 10.70 1.29
N HIS A 261 7.86 9.61 0.80
CA HIS A 261 7.77 9.32 -0.63
C HIS A 261 6.44 8.66 -1.03
N PRO A 262 5.35 9.44 -1.20
CA PRO A 262 4.02 8.90 -1.52
C PRO A 262 3.95 8.01 -2.78
N LYS A 263 4.87 8.17 -3.75
CA LYS A 263 4.91 7.33 -4.96
C LYS A 263 5.17 5.84 -4.68
N CYS A 264 5.72 5.46 -3.51
CA CYS A 264 5.90 4.04 -3.17
C CYS A 264 4.62 3.33 -2.68
N GLN A 265 3.50 4.05 -2.48
CA GLN A 265 2.22 3.50 -2.02
C GLN A 265 1.80 2.23 -2.79
N ASP A 266 1.83 2.28 -4.12
CA ASP A 266 1.39 1.18 -4.97
C ASP A 266 2.33 -0.04 -4.88
N MET A 267 3.62 0.16 -4.59
CA MET A 267 4.58 -0.93 -4.38
C MET A 267 4.25 -1.69 -3.08
N PHE A 268 3.91 -0.98 -2.00
CA PHE A 268 3.42 -1.62 -0.77
C PHE A 268 2.08 -2.33 -0.98
N ALA A 269 1.18 -1.77 -1.80
CA ALA A 269 -0.08 -2.41 -2.14
C ALA A 269 0.12 -3.72 -2.94
N GLN A 270 1.03 -3.74 -3.92
CA GLN A 270 1.41 -4.94 -4.68
C GLN A 270 1.94 -6.06 -3.76
N HIS A 271 2.72 -5.72 -2.74
CA HIS A 271 3.21 -6.65 -1.72
C HIS A 271 2.20 -6.97 -0.59
N ASN A 272 0.89 -6.83 -0.86
CA ASN A 272 -0.23 -7.18 0.05
C ASN A 272 -0.30 -6.38 1.37
N ALA A 273 0.44 -5.28 1.55
CA ALA A 273 0.49 -4.55 2.82
C ALA A 273 -0.91 -4.16 3.33
N ILE A 274 -1.76 -3.59 2.45
CA ILE A 274 -3.14 -3.18 2.77
C ILE A 274 -3.95 -4.31 3.41
N ARG A 275 -3.96 -5.50 2.78
CA ARG A 275 -4.73 -6.66 3.26
C ARG A 275 -4.23 -7.17 4.61
N LEU A 276 -2.93 -7.08 4.87
CA LEU A 276 -2.32 -7.50 6.13
C LEU A 276 -2.59 -6.50 7.26
N LEU A 277 -2.42 -5.21 6.99
CA LEU A 277 -2.69 -4.12 7.95
C LEU A 277 -4.18 -4.10 8.35
N VAL A 278 -5.11 -4.24 7.39
CA VAL A 278 -6.55 -4.41 7.69
C VAL A 278 -6.80 -5.69 8.50
N GLY A 279 -6.05 -6.77 8.24
CA GLY A 279 -6.13 -8.02 9.01
C GLY A 279 -5.80 -7.82 10.49
N HIS A 280 -4.75 -7.05 10.78
CA HIS A 280 -4.36 -6.69 12.15
C HIS A 280 -5.36 -5.74 12.80
N LEU A 281 -5.83 -4.72 12.08
CA LEU A 281 -6.85 -3.77 12.55
C LEU A 281 -8.16 -4.48 12.96
N ALA A 282 -8.55 -5.52 12.20
CA ALA A 282 -9.77 -6.29 12.41
C ALA A 282 -9.64 -7.40 13.47
N PHE A 283 -8.44 -7.70 13.96
CA PHE A 283 -8.19 -8.70 15.00
C PHE A 283 -8.79 -8.23 16.33
N GLU A 284 -9.64 -9.06 16.95
CA GLU A 284 -10.45 -8.79 18.15
C GLU A 284 -11.49 -7.64 18.01
N THR A 285 -11.25 -6.63 17.17
CA THR A 285 -12.08 -5.42 16.99
C THR A 285 -13.52 -5.70 16.51
N VAL A 286 -13.73 -6.76 15.72
CA VAL A 286 -15.04 -7.05 15.07
C VAL A 286 -15.72 -8.30 15.65
N GLN A 287 -15.16 -8.94 16.69
CA GLN A 287 -15.74 -10.13 17.30
C GLN A 287 -16.70 -9.82 18.47
N GLU A 288 -16.68 -8.62 19.06
CA GLU A 288 -17.42 -8.33 20.30
C GLU A 288 -18.73 -7.52 20.12
N HIS A 289 -18.93 -6.80 19.02
CA HIS A 289 -20.05 -5.84 18.92
C HIS A 289 -21.22 -6.34 18.06
N SER A 290 -22.23 -6.89 18.75
CA SER A 290 -23.49 -7.36 18.17
C SER A 290 -24.37 -6.29 17.52
N LYS A 291 -24.19 -5.00 17.85
CA LYS A 291 -25.08 -3.89 17.40
C LYS A 291 -24.96 -3.52 15.92
N TYR A 292 -23.77 -3.70 15.31
CA TYR A 292 -23.51 -3.36 13.90
C TYR A 292 -23.06 -4.57 13.07
N ALA A 293 -23.35 -5.78 13.56
CA ALA A 293 -23.01 -7.02 12.88
C ALA A 293 -23.84 -7.18 11.58
N ILE A 294 -23.19 -7.07 10.42
CA ILE A 294 -23.69 -7.70 9.19
C ILE A 294 -23.86 -9.19 9.49
N ALA A 295 -25.04 -9.75 9.21
CA ALA A 295 -25.44 -11.09 9.61
C ALA A 295 -24.46 -12.19 9.15
N ASN A 296 -23.49 -12.50 10.01
CA ASN A 296 -22.49 -13.52 9.82
C ASN A 296 -22.58 -14.54 10.97
N ASN A 297 -23.73 -15.20 11.05
CA ASN A 297 -23.97 -16.26 12.03
C ASN A 297 -23.00 -17.42 11.81
N LYS A 298 -21.91 -17.44 12.58
CA LYS A 298 -21.70 -18.43 13.65
C LYS A 298 -20.41 -18.15 14.43
N ALA A 299 -20.57 -17.54 15.58
CA ALA A 299 -19.73 -17.76 16.75
C ALA A 299 -20.55 -17.52 18.02
N THR A 300 -20.98 -18.59 18.68
CA THR A 300 -21.21 -18.60 20.13
C THR A 300 -20.48 -19.80 20.70
N SER A 301 -19.85 -19.56 21.86
CA SER A 301 -19.09 -20.55 22.61
C SER A 301 -19.98 -21.69 23.11
N ILE A 302 -19.37 -22.85 23.36
CA ILE A 302 -19.93 -23.87 24.25
C ILE A 302 -18.92 -24.12 25.38
N HIS A 303 -19.20 -23.52 26.54
CA HIS A 303 -19.03 -24.15 27.85
C HIS A 303 -19.96 -23.42 28.83
N HIS A 304 -20.59 -24.18 29.73
CA HIS A 304 -21.91 -23.91 30.34
C HIS A 304 -23.09 -23.90 29.33
N ALA A 305 -24.10 -24.76 29.45
CA ALA A 305 -24.27 -25.89 30.37
C ALA A 305 -25.18 -26.98 29.76
N VAL A 306 -25.04 -28.22 30.23
CA VAL A 306 -26.00 -29.31 30.01
C VAL A 306 -26.51 -29.78 31.38
N VAL A 307 -27.76 -29.46 31.71
CA VAL A 307 -28.70 -30.35 32.44
C VAL A 307 -30.11 -29.99 31.97
N LEU A 308 -30.90 -31.00 31.59
CA LEU A 308 -32.33 -30.88 31.26
C LEU A 308 -33.17 -31.04 32.54
N ALA A 309 -34.25 -30.24 32.70
CA ALA A 309 -35.54 -30.73 33.19
C ALA A 309 -36.67 -29.67 33.12
N LYS A 310 -37.63 -29.92 32.23
CA LYS A 310 -39.10 -29.88 32.41
C LYS A 310 -39.87 -28.73 33.11
N GLU A 311 -41.04 -28.52 32.48
CA GLU A 311 -42.33 -28.06 33.00
C GLU A 311 -42.67 -26.56 33.00
N ASN A 312 -43.98 -26.32 32.90
CA ASN A 312 -44.64 -25.17 32.26
C ASN A 312 -45.81 -24.72 33.18
N PRO A 313 -46.54 -23.66 32.84
CA PRO A 313 -46.32 -22.27 33.28
C PRO A 313 -47.33 -21.84 34.38
N HIS A 314 -47.18 -20.65 34.99
CA HIS A 314 -48.32 -19.76 35.28
C HIS A 314 -47.93 -18.32 35.73
N SER A 315 -48.62 -17.35 35.14
CA SER A 315 -49.06 -16.04 35.69
C SER A 315 -48.13 -15.11 36.52
N ALA A 316 -47.74 -14.01 35.86
CA ALA A 316 -48.22 -12.63 36.14
C ALA A 316 -47.72 -11.78 37.35
N ALA A 317 -47.46 -10.51 37.00
CA ALA A 317 -47.95 -9.27 37.65
C ALA A 317 -47.12 -8.54 38.75
N LEU A 318 -46.91 -7.23 38.48
CA LEU A 318 -46.68 -6.09 39.40
C LEU A 318 -45.40 -6.11 40.30
N SER A 319 -44.97 -5.01 40.93
CA SER A 319 -44.80 -3.58 40.53
C SER A 319 -44.23 -2.78 41.72
N LYS A 320 -43.37 -1.76 41.47
CA LYS A 320 -42.85 -0.77 42.47
C LYS A 320 -41.98 -1.40 43.60
N GLY A 321 -41.08 -0.68 44.27
CA GLY A 321 -40.56 0.69 44.14
C GLY A 321 -40.04 1.22 45.49
N VAL A 322 -39.37 2.38 45.49
CA VAL A 322 -39.05 3.25 46.66
C VAL A 322 -37.86 2.85 47.57
N ASP A 323 -36.72 3.52 47.32
CA ASP A 323 -35.96 4.46 48.18
C ASP A 323 -35.30 4.11 49.55
N ASP A 324 -34.20 4.86 49.76
CA ASP A 324 -33.58 5.40 50.98
C ASP A 324 -32.65 4.59 51.95
N ASP A 325 -31.34 4.79 51.71
CA ASP A 325 -30.43 5.71 52.47
C ASP A 325 -29.71 5.29 53.80
N GLN A 326 -28.54 5.95 54.00
CA GLN A 326 -27.76 6.19 55.23
C GLN A 326 -26.85 5.11 55.89
N SER A 327 -25.60 5.12 55.42
CA SER A 327 -24.32 5.20 56.18
C SER A 327 -24.24 5.07 57.72
N SER A 328 -23.26 4.26 58.18
CA SER A 328 -22.05 4.65 58.96
C SER A 328 -21.63 3.67 60.08
N ILE A 329 -20.38 3.82 60.58
CA ILE A 329 -19.55 2.80 61.27
C ILE A 329 -19.35 3.19 62.76
N PRO A 330 -18.85 2.30 63.65
CA PRO A 330 -17.41 2.34 63.94
C PRO A 330 -16.69 0.99 64.16
N HIS A 331 -15.36 1.05 64.06
CA HIS A 331 -14.35 -0.01 64.31
C HIS A 331 -13.78 0.13 65.76
N PRO A 332 -12.91 -0.78 66.32
CA PRO A 332 -11.66 -1.23 65.69
C PRO A 332 -10.97 -2.59 66.08
N THR A 333 -9.99 -2.96 65.24
CA THR A 333 -8.72 -3.73 65.51
C THR A 333 -8.74 -5.21 65.93
N GLY A 334 -7.94 -6.07 65.24
CA GLY A 334 -7.77 -7.47 65.69
C GLY A 334 -6.80 -8.48 65.00
N LYS A 335 -6.02 -8.13 63.96
CA LYS A 335 -4.87 -8.91 63.38
C LYS A 335 -5.02 -10.39 62.89
N GLN A 336 -4.66 -10.56 61.61
CA GLN A 336 -3.74 -11.58 61.02
C GLN A 336 -4.09 -13.09 60.96
N MET A 337 -4.23 -13.57 59.71
CA MET A 337 -3.75 -14.82 59.06
C MET A 337 -2.96 -15.86 59.92
N PRO A 338 -3.03 -17.20 59.64
CA PRO A 338 -3.02 -17.75 58.26
C PRO A 338 -3.66 -19.14 57.98
N HIS A 339 -3.65 -19.49 56.68
CA HIS A 339 -3.43 -20.83 56.07
C HIS A 339 -4.41 -22.03 56.20
N GLN A 340 -4.55 -22.66 55.02
CA GLN A 340 -4.54 -24.10 54.69
C GLN A 340 -5.85 -24.82 54.28
N MET A 341 -5.65 -25.73 53.31
CA MET A 341 -6.66 -26.47 52.56
C MET A 341 -7.08 -27.75 53.29
N HIS A 342 -8.17 -28.36 52.82
CA HIS A 342 -8.38 -29.80 52.99
C HIS A 342 -8.62 -30.51 51.66
N SER A 343 -8.03 -31.70 51.55
CA SER A 343 -8.17 -32.63 50.44
C SER A 343 -8.75 -33.94 50.98
N VAL A 344 -9.33 -34.78 50.13
CA VAL A 344 -9.67 -36.17 50.48
C VAL A 344 -9.46 -37.09 49.28
N VAL A 345 -8.47 -38.00 49.36
CA VAL A 345 -8.50 -39.32 48.71
C VAL A 345 -7.77 -40.36 49.60
N VAL A 346 -8.59 -41.21 50.26
CA VAL A 346 -8.44 -42.65 50.57
C VAL A 346 -7.12 -43.25 51.17
N ASN A 347 -7.32 -44.03 52.25
CA ASN A 347 -6.38 -44.86 53.03
C ASN A 347 -5.70 -46.01 52.25
N THR A 348 -4.54 -46.59 52.66
CA THR A 348 -4.45 -47.57 53.78
C THR A 348 -3.00 -47.99 54.16
N MET A 349 -2.69 -47.87 55.46
CA MET A 349 -1.72 -48.59 56.35
C MET A 349 -0.41 -49.23 55.82
N ALA A 350 0.75 -48.78 56.36
CA ALA A 350 1.54 -49.49 57.41
C ALA A 350 2.86 -48.72 57.78
N ASN A 351 3.44 -48.99 58.96
CA ASN A 351 4.50 -48.21 59.66
C ASN A 351 5.57 -49.18 60.24
N PRO A 352 6.72 -48.80 60.88
CA PRO A 352 7.45 -47.52 61.00
C PRO A 352 9.02 -47.69 60.82
N PRO A 353 10.00 -47.12 61.59
CA PRO A 353 10.99 -46.16 61.03
C PRO A 353 12.49 -46.34 61.42
N LYS A 354 13.39 -45.48 60.88
CA LYS A 354 14.64 -44.92 61.48
C LYS A 354 15.33 -43.97 60.46
N LYS A 355 15.66 -42.70 60.78
CA LYS A 355 16.92 -42.18 61.38
C LYS A 355 18.19 -42.57 60.59
N SER A 356 19.15 -41.70 60.24
CA SER A 356 19.33 -40.25 60.51
C SER A 356 20.50 -39.62 59.70
N THR A 357 20.71 -38.30 59.86
CA THR A 357 22.01 -37.56 59.85
C THR A 357 22.81 -37.30 58.55
N SER A 358 22.88 -36.00 58.22
CA SER A 358 24.08 -35.13 58.13
C SER A 358 24.93 -35.00 56.85
N ASN A 359 25.16 -33.72 56.50
CA ASN A 359 26.37 -33.09 55.94
C ASN A 359 26.79 -33.33 54.48
N GLY A 360 27.23 -32.24 53.83
CA GLY A 360 27.97 -32.28 52.56
C GLY A 360 27.63 -31.11 51.63
N VAL A 361 28.43 -30.05 51.64
CA VAL A 361 28.26 -28.85 50.79
C VAL A 361 29.39 -28.75 49.77
N LEU A 362 29.01 -28.40 48.53
CA LEU A 362 29.80 -27.87 47.41
C LEU A 362 30.71 -28.78 46.54
N GLN A 363 30.57 -28.47 45.25
CA GLN A 363 31.57 -28.43 44.16
C GLN A 363 31.74 -29.62 43.21
N SER A 364 32.21 -29.24 42.02
CA SER A 364 31.85 -29.81 40.72
C SER A 364 33.08 -30.10 39.86
N LYS A 365 33.00 -31.16 39.05
CA LYS A 365 33.33 -31.26 37.60
C LYS A 365 33.58 -32.72 37.21
N GLY A 366 33.34 -33.01 35.93
CA GLY A 366 33.55 -34.34 35.31
C GLY A 366 32.24 -35.08 35.08
N GLY A 367 31.90 -35.35 33.82
CA GLY A 367 30.64 -36.02 33.46
C GLY A 367 30.83 -37.01 32.31
N VAL A 368 29.77 -37.74 31.96
CA VAL A 368 29.60 -38.49 30.70
C VAL A 368 28.11 -38.48 30.31
N LYS A 369 27.81 -38.37 29.01
CA LYS A 369 26.49 -38.37 28.32
C LYS A 369 25.98 -39.81 28.04
N PRO A 370 24.78 -40.06 27.42
CA PRO A 370 23.55 -39.27 27.20
C PRO A 370 22.28 -40.05 27.74
N PRO A 371 20.98 -39.71 27.46
CA PRO A 371 20.34 -39.93 26.15
C PRO A 371 19.23 -38.93 25.69
N CYS A 372 18.92 -39.00 24.39
CA CYS A 372 17.67 -38.72 23.64
C CYS A 372 16.78 -37.48 23.87
N ASN A 373 16.57 -36.75 22.75
CA ASN A 373 15.55 -35.74 22.51
C ASN A 373 14.12 -36.31 22.39
N LEU A 374 13.12 -35.50 22.78
CA LEU A 374 11.81 -35.41 22.12
C LEU A 374 11.42 -33.92 22.04
N GLN A 375 11.32 -33.37 20.82
CA GLN A 375 10.92 -31.97 20.58
C GLN A 375 9.42 -31.88 20.26
N PRO A 376 8.69 -30.85 20.74
CA PRO A 376 7.32 -30.58 20.32
C PRO A 376 7.28 -29.72 19.04
N HIS A 377 6.64 -30.21 17.98
CA HIS A 377 6.43 -29.43 16.75
C HIS A 377 5.32 -28.36 16.91
N GLN A 378 5.49 -27.26 16.18
CA GLN A 378 4.80 -26.00 16.40
C GLN A 378 3.45 -25.90 15.67
N ASN A 379 2.44 -25.41 16.38
CA ASN A 379 1.21 -24.87 15.80
C ASN A 379 0.76 -23.66 16.63
N SER A 380 1.57 -22.60 16.62
CA SER A 380 1.57 -21.54 17.66
C SER A 380 0.91 -20.22 17.27
N THR A 381 0.95 -19.78 16.01
CA THR A 381 0.76 -18.36 15.67
C THR A 381 -0.61 -17.75 16.02
N SER A 382 -1.70 -18.51 16.10
CA SER A 382 -2.98 -17.97 16.61
C SER A 382 -3.02 -17.91 18.13
N LYS A 383 -2.59 -18.98 18.82
CA LYS A 383 -2.50 -19.03 20.29
C LYS A 383 -1.53 -17.98 20.84
N THR A 384 -0.40 -17.77 20.17
CA THR A 384 0.55 -16.71 20.55
C THR A 384 -0.09 -15.33 20.47
N ARG A 385 -0.86 -15.01 19.41
CA ARG A 385 -1.56 -13.71 19.31
C ARG A 385 -2.63 -13.49 20.38
N GLU A 386 -3.30 -14.55 20.82
CA GLU A 386 -4.26 -14.48 21.93
C GLU A 386 -3.54 -14.16 23.25
N LEU A 387 -2.33 -14.71 23.45
CA LEU A 387 -1.46 -14.55 24.62
C LEU A 387 -0.61 -13.27 24.65
N GLU A 388 -0.54 -12.48 23.56
CA GLU A 388 0.15 -11.18 23.54
C GLU A 388 -0.50 -10.19 24.53
N ASP A 389 0.32 -9.31 25.11
CA ASP A 389 -0.17 -8.32 26.06
C ASP A 389 -1.06 -7.24 25.39
N SER A 390 -1.95 -6.63 26.18
CA SER A 390 -2.92 -5.65 25.67
C SER A 390 -2.27 -4.39 25.09
N ALA A 391 -1.10 -3.98 25.59
CA ALA A 391 -0.40 -2.80 25.08
C ALA A 391 0.22 -3.07 23.71
N THR A 392 0.86 -4.24 23.51
CA THR A 392 1.35 -4.71 22.21
C THR A 392 0.21 -4.81 21.17
N LYS A 393 -0.94 -5.38 21.57
CA LYS A 393 -2.14 -5.43 20.71
C LYS A 393 -2.64 -4.04 20.33
N CYS A 394 -2.64 -3.09 21.27
CA CYS A 394 -3.06 -1.71 21.04
C CYS A 394 -2.09 -0.98 20.09
N GLN A 395 -0.78 -1.12 20.32
CA GLN A 395 0.27 -0.53 19.48
C GLN A 395 0.22 -1.07 18.04
N MET A 396 -0.02 -2.37 17.85
CA MET A 396 -0.23 -2.96 16.53
C MET A 396 -1.43 -2.33 15.80
N LYS A 397 -2.54 -2.09 16.50
CA LYS A 397 -3.72 -1.39 15.92
C LYS A 397 -3.42 0.07 15.59
N ALA A 398 -2.71 0.78 16.46
CA ALA A 398 -2.29 2.17 16.24
C ALA A 398 -1.44 2.30 14.96
N MET A 399 -0.38 1.48 14.87
CA MET A 399 0.54 1.51 13.74
C MET A 399 -0.11 0.97 12.45
N ALA A 400 -1.03 0.01 12.54
CA ALA A 400 -1.81 -0.42 11.38
C ALA A 400 -2.75 0.69 10.86
N ALA A 401 -3.45 1.40 11.75
CA ALA A 401 -4.27 2.55 11.37
C ALA A 401 -3.41 3.67 10.77
N ARG A 402 -2.26 3.99 11.37
CA ARG A 402 -1.31 4.99 10.87
C ARG A 402 -0.76 4.63 9.49
N ALA A 403 -0.39 3.37 9.26
CA ALA A 403 0.07 2.90 7.96
C ALA A 403 -1.03 3.00 6.89
N LEU A 404 -2.25 2.57 7.22
CA LEU A 404 -3.40 2.68 6.31
C LEU A 404 -3.77 4.14 6.01
N TRP A 405 -3.67 5.04 6.99
CA TRP A 405 -3.84 6.48 6.79
C TRP A 405 -2.87 7.03 5.73
N LYS A 406 -1.56 6.78 5.89
CA LYS A 406 -0.55 7.27 4.93
C LYS A 406 -0.65 6.59 3.56
N LEU A 407 -1.02 5.31 3.51
CA LEU A 407 -1.23 4.57 2.27
C LEU A 407 -2.50 5.01 1.50
N ALA A 408 -3.55 5.45 2.21
CA ALA A 408 -4.79 5.95 1.59
C ALA A 408 -4.65 7.36 0.99
N LYS A 409 -3.83 8.22 1.60
CA LYS A 409 -3.70 9.64 1.24
C LYS A 409 -3.44 9.85 -0.24
N GLY A 410 -4.39 10.47 -0.94
CA GLY A 410 -4.32 10.79 -2.36
C GLY A 410 -4.46 9.60 -3.33
N ASN A 411 -4.66 8.37 -2.85
CA ASN A 411 -4.62 7.16 -3.69
C ASN A 411 -5.97 6.45 -3.76
N SER A 412 -6.72 6.70 -4.84
CA SER A 412 -8.02 6.08 -5.10
C SER A 412 -7.98 4.54 -5.13
N THR A 413 -6.96 3.95 -5.77
CA THR A 413 -6.85 2.48 -5.90
C THR A 413 -6.70 1.81 -4.54
N ILE A 414 -5.87 2.38 -3.66
CA ILE A 414 -5.70 1.90 -2.29
C ILE A 414 -6.95 2.17 -1.45
N CYS A 415 -7.57 3.34 -1.56
CA CYS A 415 -8.84 3.63 -0.88
C CYS A 415 -9.95 2.62 -1.27
N LYS A 416 -10.04 2.22 -2.54
CA LYS A 416 -10.95 1.15 -3.01
C LYS A 416 -10.63 -0.18 -2.30
N SER A 417 -9.36 -0.60 -2.31
CA SER A 417 -8.92 -1.83 -1.62
C SER A 417 -9.19 -1.82 -0.10
N ILE A 418 -9.05 -0.66 0.56
CA ILE A 418 -9.37 -0.50 1.98
C ILE A 418 -10.89 -0.56 2.21
N THR A 419 -11.68 0.13 1.39
CA THR A 419 -13.14 0.25 1.60
C THR A 419 -13.95 -0.97 1.18
N GLU A 420 -13.45 -1.78 0.25
CA GLU A 420 -14.00 -3.10 -0.09
C GLU A 420 -13.79 -4.15 1.02
N SER A 421 -12.99 -3.82 2.05
CA SER A 421 -12.69 -4.69 3.18
C SER A 421 -13.56 -4.38 4.41
N ARG A 422 -13.22 -4.94 5.58
CA ARG A 422 -13.87 -4.60 6.86
C ARG A 422 -13.33 -3.32 7.51
N ALA A 423 -12.37 -2.62 6.89
CA ALA A 423 -11.64 -1.52 7.50
C ALA A 423 -12.53 -0.38 8.02
N LEU A 424 -13.53 0.07 7.25
CA LEU A 424 -14.44 1.14 7.67
C LEU A 424 -15.15 0.84 9.00
N LEU A 425 -15.65 -0.39 9.18
CA LEU A 425 -16.27 -0.83 10.43
C LEU A 425 -15.24 -0.92 11.57
N CYS A 426 -14.00 -1.33 11.26
CA CYS A 426 -12.94 -1.35 12.25
C CYS A 426 -12.58 0.06 12.73
N PHE A 427 -12.42 1.03 11.82
CA PHE A 427 -12.14 2.42 12.18
C PHE A 427 -13.27 3.01 13.04
N ALA A 428 -14.54 2.81 12.66
CA ALA A 428 -15.68 3.28 13.48
C ALA A 428 -15.64 2.72 14.91
N VAL A 429 -15.37 1.41 15.07
CA VAL A 429 -15.26 0.78 16.41
C VAL A 429 -14.04 1.28 17.18
N LEU A 430 -12.90 1.48 16.51
CA LEU A 430 -11.64 1.91 17.14
C LEU A 430 -11.65 3.39 17.52
N ILE A 431 -12.46 4.22 16.87
CA ILE A 431 -12.70 5.61 17.26
C ILE A 431 -13.56 5.69 18.55
N ASP A 432 -14.43 4.69 18.79
CA ASP A 432 -15.24 4.61 20.01
C ASP A 432 -14.48 4.03 21.22
N LYS A 433 -13.61 3.05 20.99
CA LYS A 433 -13.04 2.17 22.03
C LYS A 433 -11.52 2.00 22.02
N GLY A 434 -10.82 2.60 21.06
CA GLY A 434 -9.35 2.62 21.05
C GLY A 434 -8.78 3.50 22.16
N ASN A 435 -7.48 3.39 22.41
CA ASN A 435 -6.76 4.46 23.12
C ASN A 435 -6.64 5.70 22.22
N GLU A 436 -6.19 6.81 22.79
CA GLU A 436 -5.93 8.09 22.13
C GLU A 436 -5.26 7.95 20.74
N GLU A 437 -4.09 7.30 20.67
CA GLU A 437 -3.34 7.10 19.43
C GLU A 437 -4.11 6.24 18.39
N VAL A 438 -4.80 5.19 18.81
CA VAL A 438 -5.64 4.36 17.94
C VAL A 438 -6.84 5.16 17.41
N ARG A 439 -7.51 5.95 18.26
CA ARG A 439 -8.65 6.79 17.90
C ARG A 439 -8.22 7.83 16.87
N TYR A 440 -7.15 8.57 17.16
CA TYR A 440 -6.60 9.60 16.27
C TYR A 440 -6.19 9.04 14.91
N ASN A 441 -5.35 8.00 14.88
CA ASN A 441 -4.92 7.40 13.60
C ASN A 441 -6.10 6.80 12.79
N SER A 442 -7.13 6.29 13.46
CA SER A 442 -8.35 5.79 12.80
C SER A 442 -9.20 6.91 12.21
N ALA A 443 -9.33 8.04 12.93
CA ALA A 443 -10.02 9.23 12.44
C ALA A 443 -9.29 9.86 11.25
N MET A 444 -7.96 9.97 11.32
CA MET A 444 -7.12 10.46 10.21
C MET A 444 -7.19 9.55 8.98
N ALA A 445 -7.25 8.22 9.17
CA ALA A 445 -7.47 7.28 8.07
C ALA A 445 -8.83 7.52 7.37
N LEU A 446 -9.92 7.67 8.14
CA LEU A 446 -11.24 7.99 7.56
C LEU A 446 -11.27 9.36 6.87
N MET A 447 -10.61 10.36 7.43
CA MET A 447 -10.50 11.70 6.85
C MET A 447 -9.84 11.66 5.45
N GLU A 448 -8.69 10.98 5.29
CA GLU A 448 -8.05 10.89 3.96
C GLU A 448 -8.85 10.00 2.99
N ILE A 449 -9.42 8.88 3.45
CA ILE A 449 -10.24 8.00 2.58
C ILE A 449 -11.47 8.77 2.07
N THR A 450 -12.12 9.57 2.93
CA THR A 450 -13.25 10.41 2.51
C THR A 450 -12.83 11.59 1.64
N ALA A 451 -11.66 12.20 1.88
CA ALA A 451 -11.13 13.26 1.00
C ALA A 451 -10.86 12.74 -0.43
N VAL A 452 -10.31 11.52 -0.56
CA VAL A 452 -10.17 10.86 -1.87
C VAL A 452 -11.54 10.50 -2.46
N ALA A 453 -12.51 10.08 -1.64
CA ALA A 453 -13.89 9.81 -2.08
C ALA A 453 -14.68 11.09 -2.43
N GLU A 454 -14.30 12.26 -1.94
CA GLU A 454 -14.89 13.53 -2.38
C GLU A 454 -14.57 13.78 -3.86
N GLN A 455 -13.31 13.56 -4.25
CA GLN A 455 -12.82 13.76 -5.62
C GLN A 455 -13.20 12.60 -6.56
N ASP A 456 -13.15 11.34 -6.08
CA ASP A 456 -13.51 10.16 -6.86
C ASP A 456 -14.98 9.74 -6.64
N ALA A 457 -15.83 10.06 -7.62
CA ALA A 457 -17.25 9.74 -7.60
C ALA A 457 -17.56 8.23 -7.58
N ASP A 458 -16.71 7.38 -8.13
CA ASP A 458 -16.93 5.93 -8.16
C ASP A 458 -16.54 5.27 -6.84
N LEU A 459 -15.46 5.74 -6.18
CA LEU A 459 -15.15 5.41 -4.79
C LEU A 459 -16.29 5.83 -3.86
N ARG A 460 -16.81 7.05 -4.00
CA ARG A 460 -17.94 7.54 -3.19
C ARG A 460 -19.16 6.63 -3.30
N ARG A 461 -19.57 6.31 -4.54
CA ARG A 461 -20.73 5.45 -4.84
C ARG A 461 -20.54 3.99 -4.41
N SER A 462 -19.30 3.46 -4.44
CA SER A 462 -19.03 2.07 -4.08
C SER A 462 -18.89 1.89 -2.56
N ALA A 463 -18.08 2.71 -1.89
CA ALA A 463 -17.72 2.59 -0.49
C ALA A 463 -18.79 3.15 0.47
N PHE A 464 -19.27 4.37 0.22
CA PHE A 464 -20.05 5.15 1.19
C PHE A 464 -21.56 5.13 0.92
N LYS A 465 -22.09 4.01 0.43
CA LYS A 465 -23.55 3.86 0.21
C LYS A 465 -24.31 4.14 1.51
N PRO A 466 -25.27 5.09 1.58
CA PRO A 466 -25.95 5.47 2.83
C PRO A 466 -26.66 4.31 3.55
N ASN A 467 -27.08 3.28 2.81
CA ASN A 467 -27.70 2.09 3.36
C ASN A 467 -26.70 1.03 3.86
N SER A 468 -25.39 1.21 3.66
CA SER A 468 -24.34 0.29 4.09
C SER A 468 -24.14 0.34 5.60
N PRO A 469 -24.14 -0.79 6.33
CA PRO A 469 -23.85 -0.81 7.77
C PRO A 469 -22.49 -0.20 8.14
N ALA A 470 -21.48 -0.34 7.27
CA ALA A 470 -20.17 0.26 7.49
C ALA A 470 -20.20 1.80 7.35
N CYS A 471 -20.94 2.33 6.37
CA CYS A 471 -21.12 3.78 6.22
C CYS A 471 -21.90 4.36 7.40
N LYS A 472 -22.99 3.70 7.82
CA LYS A 472 -23.78 4.11 8.99
C LYS A 472 -22.95 4.11 10.27
N ALA A 473 -22.18 3.05 10.54
CA ALA A 473 -21.31 3.00 11.72
C ALA A 473 -20.26 4.11 11.74
N VAL A 474 -19.65 4.44 10.58
CA VAL A 474 -18.75 5.59 10.45
C VAL A 474 -19.48 6.89 10.74
N VAL A 475 -20.60 7.16 10.07
CA VAL A 475 -21.36 8.41 10.20
C VAL A 475 -21.88 8.61 11.63
N ASP A 476 -22.48 7.58 12.23
CA ASP A 476 -23.01 7.64 13.60
C ASP A 476 -21.89 7.93 14.62
N GLN A 477 -20.72 7.31 14.48
CA GLN A 477 -19.60 7.52 15.40
C GLN A 477 -18.93 8.90 15.23
N VAL A 478 -18.77 9.33 13.99
CA VAL A 478 -18.19 10.65 13.67
C VAL A 478 -19.13 11.76 14.14
N LEU A 479 -20.45 11.61 13.97
CA LEU A 479 -21.43 12.57 14.50
C LEU A 479 -21.39 12.64 16.03
N LYS A 480 -21.33 11.50 16.72
CA LYS A 480 -21.19 11.45 18.19
C LYS A 480 -20.00 12.27 18.70
N ILE A 481 -18.87 12.26 17.98
CA ILE A 481 -17.69 13.08 18.32
C ILE A 481 -17.95 14.57 18.10
N ILE A 482 -18.61 14.94 16.99
CA ILE A 482 -18.98 16.32 16.68
C ILE A 482 -19.96 16.88 17.73
N GLU A 483 -20.93 16.07 18.18
CA GLU A 483 -21.90 16.43 19.22
C GLU A 483 -21.28 16.61 20.62
N ILE A 484 -20.27 15.79 20.95
CA ILE A 484 -19.50 15.89 22.20
C ILE A 484 -18.45 17.01 22.15
N ALA A 485 -18.00 17.40 20.95
CA ALA A 485 -16.90 18.33 20.70
C ALA A 485 -15.56 17.88 21.31
N ASP A 486 -15.19 16.60 21.12
CA ASP A 486 -13.90 16.02 21.53
C ASP A 486 -12.75 16.67 20.73
N SER A 487 -11.99 17.57 21.38
CA SER A 487 -11.04 18.50 20.75
C SER A 487 -9.96 17.86 19.88
N GLU A 488 -9.49 16.65 20.23
CA GLU A 488 -8.42 15.97 19.49
C GLU A 488 -8.91 15.36 18.17
N LEU A 489 -10.19 15.00 18.10
CA LEU A 489 -10.79 14.28 16.99
C LEU A 489 -11.76 15.13 16.16
N LEU A 490 -12.09 16.34 16.66
CA LEU A 490 -13.13 17.21 16.11
C LEU A 490 -12.86 17.57 14.64
N ILE A 491 -11.71 18.16 14.33
CA ILE A 491 -11.33 18.59 12.96
C ILE A 491 -11.31 17.41 11.96
N PRO A 492 -10.65 16.26 12.24
CA PRO A 492 -10.74 15.08 11.37
C PRO A 492 -12.16 14.56 11.15
N CYS A 493 -13.01 14.61 12.19
CA CYS A 493 -14.41 14.17 12.11
C CYS A 493 -15.26 15.12 11.27
N MET A 494 -15.12 16.44 11.44
CA MET A 494 -15.83 17.45 10.66
C MET A 494 -15.47 17.37 9.18
N ARG A 495 -14.17 17.23 8.86
CA ARG A 495 -13.69 16.95 7.50
C ARG A 495 -14.32 15.69 6.93
N THR A 496 -14.36 14.60 7.72
CA THR A 496 -14.97 13.33 7.29
C THR A 496 -16.45 13.50 6.91
N ILE A 497 -17.23 14.27 7.67
CA ILE A 497 -18.64 14.58 7.32
C ILE A 497 -18.75 15.50 6.10
N GLY A 498 -17.97 16.59 6.04
CA GLY A 498 -17.96 17.52 4.92
C GLY A 498 -17.60 16.85 3.59
N ASN A 499 -16.57 16.01 3.58
CA ASN A 499 -16.15 15.22 2.41
C ASN A 499 -17.28 14.27 1.93
N LEU A 500 -18.13 13.81 2.84
CA LEU A 500 -19.28 12.95 2.55
C LEU A 500 -20.56 13.73 2.19
N ALA A 501 -20.58 15.06 2.21
CA ALA A 501 -21.78 15.90 2.01
C ALA A 501 -22.59 15.57 0.74
N ARG A 502 -21.91 15.12 -0.34
CA ARG A 502 -22.52 14.71 -1.63
C ARG A 502 -23.02 13.26 -1.67
N THR A 503 -22.99 12.57 -0.52
CA THR A 503 -23.33 11.14 -0.39
C THR A 503 -24.65 10.94 0.33
N PHE A 504 -25.02 11.86 1.24
CA PHE A 504 -26.25 11.82 2.01
C PHE A 504 -27.49 12.02 1.14
N ARG A 505 -28.65 11.62 1.66
CA ARG A 505 -29.96 11.81 1.02
C ARG A 505 -30.65 13.03 1.64
N ALA A 506 -31.63 13.61 0.94
CA ALA A 506 -32.43 14.75 1.46
C ALA A 506 -33.04 14.48 2.85
N THR A 507 -33.35 13.22 3.15
CA THR A 507 -33.89 12.77 4.45
C THR A 507 -32.85 12.64 5.56
N GLU A 508 -31.55 12.85 5.29
CA GLU A 508 -30.44 12.64 6.22
C GLU A 508 -29.69 13.97 6.53
N SER A 509 -30.46 15.03 6.84
CA SER A 509 -29.94 16.34 7.25
C SER A 509 -29.39 16.38 8.68
N ARG A 510 -29.52 15.29 9.47
CA ARG A 510 -29.06 15.18 10.88
C ARG A 510 -27.58 15.50 11.12
N MET A 511 -26.74 15.56 10.08
CA MET A 511 -25.34 15.99 10.18
C MET A 511 -25.18 17.51 10.35
N ILE A 512 -26.15 18.30 9.87
CA ILE A 512 -26.03 19.75 9.71
C ILE A 512 -26.16 20.48 11.05
N GLY A 513 -27.15 20.12 11.88
CA GLY A 513 -27.39 20.78 13.16
C GLY A 513 -26.17 20.79 14.09
N PRO A 514 -25.50 19.64 14.33
CA PRO A 514 -24.27 19.59 15.13
C PRO A 514 -23.12 20.42 14.56
N LEU A 515 -22.96 20.48 13.23
CA LEU A 515 -21.95 21.33 12.59
C LEU A 515 -22.28 22.83 12.73
N VAL A 516 -23.56 23.22 12.59
CA VAL A 516 -23.99 24.61 12.78
C VAL A 516 -23.79 25.06 14.22
N LYS A 517 -23.99 24.17 15.20
CA LYS A 517 -23.71 24.45 16.62
C LYS A 517 -22.21 24.73 16.89
N LEU A 518 -21.29 24.23 16.07
CA LEU A 518 -19.86 24.53 16.19
C LEU A 518 -19.47 25.90 15.61
N LEU A 519 -20.40 26.64 15.01
CA LEU A 519 -20.20 28.04 14.63
C LEU A 519 -20.38 29.00 15.82
N ASP A 520 -20.91 28.53 16.95
CA ASP A 520 -21.22 29.31 18.14
C ASP A 520 -20.09 29.22 19.19
N GLU A 521 -19.38 30.34 19.39
CA GLU A 521 -18.35 30.54 20.42
C GLU A 521 -17.36 29.37 20.60
N ARG A 522 -16.57 29.08 19.55
CA ARG A 522 -15.48 28.09 19.55
C ARG A 522 -14.16 28.66 19.01
N GLU A 523 -13.08 27.94 19.25
CA GLU A 523 -11.73 28.27 18.75
C GLU A 523 -11.76 28.53 17.23
N PRO A 524 -11.01 29.51 16.71
CA PRO A 524 -11.06 29.88 15.30
C PRO A 524 -10.86 28.71 14.33
N GLU A 525 -9.97 27.77 14.64
CA GLU A 525 -9.71 26.59 13.80
C GLU A 525 -10.95 25.68 13.66
N VAL A 526 -11.67 25.44 14.76
CA VAL A 526 -12.91 24.65 14.77
C VAL A 526 -14.01 25.37 14.02
N THR A 527 -14.20 26.66 14.32
CA THR A 527 -15.24 27.50 13.71
C THR A 527 -15.05 27.64 12.19
N GLY A 528 -13.80 27.83 11.75
CA GLY A 528 -13.44 27.87 10.32
C GLY A 528 -13.68 26.54 9.62
N GLU A 529 -13.26 25.42 10.22
CA GLU A 529 -13.51 24.08 9.65
C GLU A 529 -15.01 23.73 9.63
N ALA A 530 -15.80 24.20 10.59
CA ALA A 530 -17.26 24.00 10.60
C ALA A 530 -17.91 24.70 9.40
N ALA A 531 -17.51 25.94 9.13
CA ALA A 531 -17.94 26.67 7.94
C ALA A 531 -17.50 25.97 6.64
N VAL A 532 -16.24 25.53 6.53
CA VAL A 532 -15.75 24.77 5.35
C VAL A 532 -16.53 23.47 5.14
N ALA A 533 -16.79 22.70 6.20
CA ALA A 533 -17.57 21.47 6.12
C ALA A 533 -19.01 21.74 5.66
N LEU A 534 -19.66 22.77 6.20
CA LEU A 534 -21.01 23.20 5.82
C LEU A 534 -21.07 23.77 4.39
N THR A 535 -20.01 24.44 3.90
CA THR A 535 -19.91 24.87 2.50
C THR A 535 -20.02 23.69 1.54
N LYS A 536 -19.50 22.51 1.88
CA LYS A 536 -19.67 21.29 1.06
C LYS A 536 -21.11 20.76 1.02
N PHE A 537 -21.95 21.14 1.99
CA PHE A 537 -23.38 20.86 1.96
C PHE A 537 -24.16 21.89 1.12
N ALA A 538 -23.74 23.15 1.12
CA ALA A 538 -24.41 24.27 0.43
C ALA A 538 -23.86 24.60 -0.97
N CYS A 539 -22.68 24.12 -1.36
CA CYS A 539 -22.09 24.46 -2.66
C CYS A 539 -22.88 23.83 -3.83
N THR A 540 -22.81 24.46 -5.00
CA THR A 540 -23.56 24.05 -6.20
C THR A 540 -23.14 22.68 -6.77
N GLU A 541 -21.99 22.13 -6.36
CA GLU A 541 -21.60 20.75 -6.68
C GLU A 541 -22.42 19.69 -5.92
N ASN A 542 -23.17 20.08 -4.88
CA ASN A 542 -24.04 19.20 -4.13
C ASN A 542 -25.46 19.25 -4.69
N TYR A 543 -25.99 18.13 -5.17
CA TYR A 543 -27.34 18.07 -5.74
C TYR A 543 -28.47 18.43 -4.75
N LEU A 544 -28.18 18.38 -3.44
CA LEU A 544 -29.10 18.75 -2.35
C LEU A 544 -28.86 20.16 -1.80
N HIS A 545 -28.03 20.97 -2.45
CA HIS A 545 -27.58 22.27 -1.96
C HIS A 545 -28.70 23.17 -1.40
N LYS A 546 -29.88 23.19 -2.05
CA LYS A 546 -31.04 23.97 -1.56
C LYS A 546 -31.63 23.45 -0.26
N ASP A 547 -31.86 22.14 -0.15
CA ASP A 547 -32.47 21.54 1.04
C ASP A 547 -31.50 21.59 2.22
N HIS A 548 -30.20 21.37 1.96
CA HIS A 548 -29.15 21.56 2.95
C HIS A 548 -29.02 23.03 3.38
N SER A 549 -29.03 24.01 2.46
CA SER A 549 -29.05 25.44 2.81
C SER A 549 -30.26 25.80 3.68
N ARG A 550 -31.45 25.23 3.40
CA ARG A 550 -32.63 25.40 4.26
C ARG A 550 -32.39 24.81 5.66
N SER A 551 -31.86 23.59 5.76
CA SER A 551 -31.52 22.97 7.04
C SER A 551 -30.46 23.75 7.83
N ILE A 552 -29.51 24.41 7.16
CA ILE A 552 -28.52 25.29 7.82
C ILE A 552 -29.21 26.52 8.42
N ILE A 553 -30.14 27.13 7.67
CA ILE A 553 -30.95 28.27 8.15
C ILE A 553 -31.83 27.85 9.34
N GLU A 554 -32.53 26.72 9.23
CA GLU A 554 -33.41 26.18 10.29
C GLU A 554 -32.63 25.85 11.58
N ALA A 555 -31.36 25.45 11.46
CA ALA A 555 -30.45 25.24 12.59
C ALA A 555 -29.87 26.55 13.19
N GLY A 556 -30.24 27.72 12.66
CA GLY A 556 -29.78 29.03 13.12
C GLY A 556 -28.44 29.50 12.51
N GLY A 557 -27.98 28.89 11.41
CA GLY A 557 -26.67 29.18 10.82
C GLY A 557 -26.49 30.63 10.35
N GLY A 558 -27.55 31.30 9.88
CA GLY A 558 -27.49 32.68 9.38
C GLY A 558 -26.91 33.65 10.41
N LYS A 559 -27.56 33.76 11.58
CA LYS A 559 -27.11 34.57 12.72
C LYS A 559 -25.63 34.36 13.09
N HIS A 560 -25.19 33.11 13.26
CA HIS A 560 -23.80 32.82 13.66
C HIS A 560 -22.82 33.25 12.57
N LEU A 561 -23.09 32.90 11.30
CA LEU A 561 -22.22 33.26 10.19
C LEU A 561 -22.13 34.78 9.97
N VAL A 562 -23.20 35.53 10.23
CA VAL A 562 -23.22 36.99 10.21
C VAL A 562 -22.23 37.58 11.23
N GLN A 563 -22.21 37.05 12.47
CA GLN A 563 -21.25 37.46 13.49
C GLN A 563 -19.81 37.12 13.09
N LEU A 564 -19.59 35.92 12.55
CA LEU A 564 -18.27 35.47 12.10
C LEU A 564 -17.75 36.23 10.87
N ALA A 565 -18.63 36.65 9.97
CA ALA A 565 -18.25 37.47 8.81
C ALA A 565 -17.84 38.90 9.22
N TYR A 566 -18.48 39.48 10.24
CA TYR A 566 -18.09 40.81 10.74
C TYR A 566 -16.86 40.79 11.66
N PHE A 567 -16.82 39.87 12.63
CA PHE A 567 -15.91 39.92 13.78
C PHE A 567 -14.92 38.75 13.84
N GLY A 568 -15.04 37.77 12.95
CA GLY A 568 -14.11 36.64 12.88
C GLY A 568 -12.73 37.06 12.36
N GLU A 569 -11.71 36.33 12.81
CA GLU A 569 -10.36 36.42 12.26
C GLU A 569 -10.32 35.92 10.81
N SER A 570 -9.28 36.28 10.05
CA SER A 570 -9.19 36.01 8.60
C SER A 570 -9.36 34.52 8.23
N GLY A 571 -8.92 33.60 9.09
CA GLY A 571 -9.09 32.15 8.90
C GLY A 571 -10.54 31.64 9.03
N VAL A 572 -11.44 32.43 9.62
CA VAL A 572 -12.87 32.10 9.81
C VAL A 572 -13.76 32.97 8.92
N GLN A 573 -13.39 34.24 8.77
CA GLN A 573 -14.14 35.24 8.03
C GLN A 573 -14.36 34.86 6.55
N ILE A 574 -13.33 34.30 5.89
CA ILE A 574 -13.42 33.84 4.50
C ILE A 574 -14.39 32.63 4.37
N PRO A 575 -14.21 31.50 5.10
CA PRO A 575 -15.17 30.39 5.07
C PRO A 575 -16.61 30.78 5.44
N ALA A 576 -16.80 31.63 6.45
CA ALA A 576 -18.13 32.07 6.87
C ALA A 576 -18.84 32.90 5.80
N LEU A 577 -18.10 33.79 5.13
CA LEU A 577 -18.62 34.60 4.03
C LEU A 577 -18.93 33.75 2.79
N GLU A 578 -18.06 32.80 2.43
CA GLU A 578 -18.31 31.87 1.32
C GLU A 578 -19.60 31.05 1.55
N LEU A 579 -19.78 30.53 2.77
CA LEU A 579 -20.99 29.80 3.14
C LEU A 579 -22.26 30.67 3.08
N LEU A 580 -22.21 31.90 3.59
CA LEU A 580 -23.31 32.87 3.48
C LEU A 580 -23.69 33.14 2.02
N CYS A 581 -22.70 33.32 1.14
CA CYS A 581 -22.94 33.52 -0.28
C CYS A 581 -23.67 32.33 -0.91
N TYR A 582 -23.23 31.09 -0.66
CA TYR A 582 -23.95 29.91 -1.17
C TYR A 582 -25.38 29.78 -0.61
N ILE A 583 -25.58 30.04 0.69
CA ILE A 583 -26.92 29.99 1.30
C ILE A 583 -27.85 31.03 0.66
N ALA A 584 -27.38 32.27 0.50
CA ALA A 584 -28.14 33.35 -0.15
C ALA A 584 -28.43 33.07 -1.63
N LEU A 585 -27.51 32.43 -2.37
CA LEU A 585 -27.73 31.98 -3.74
C LEU A 585 -28.82 30.90 -3.86
N ASN A 586 -28.87 30.01 -2.87
CA ASN A 586 -29.71 28.82 -2.91
C ASN A 586 -31.14 29.08 -2.45
N VAL A 587 -31.32 29.94 -1.43
CA VAL A 587 -32.61 30.23 -0.77
C VAL A 587 -32.80 31.75 -0.56
N PRO A 588 -32.76 32.58 -1.63
CA PRO A 588 -32.87 34.04 -1.53
C PRO A 588 -34.25 34.53 -1.05
N ASP A 589 -35.25 33.65 -1.10
CA ASP A 589 -36.63 33.85 -0.65
C ASP A 589 -36.83 33.60 0.86
N SER A 590 -35.78 33.23 1.60
CA SER A 590 -35.87 32.97 3.04
C SER A 590 -36.07 34.24 3.86
N GLU A 591 -37.22 34.34 4.54
CA GLU A 591 -37.48 35.38 5.55
C GLU A 591 -36.43 35.41 6.66
N GLN A 592 -35.86 34.26 7.03
CA GLN A 592 -34.89 34.20 8.12
C GLN A 592 -33.56 34.87 7.73
N LEU A 593 -33.15 34.79 6.45
CA LEU A 593 -31.98 35.53 5.96
C LEU A 593 -32.20 37.05 5.97
N ALA A 594 -33.45 37.51 5.85
CA ALA A 594 -33.80 38.92 6.01
C ALA A 594 -33.78 39.33 7.50
N LYS A 595 -34.34 38.49 8.39
CA LYS A 595 -34.33 38.68 9.85
C LYS A 595 -32.91 38.68 10.45
N ASP A 596 -32.01 37.88 9.89
CA ASP A 596 -30.60 37.79 10.29
C ASP A 596 -29.73 38.89 9.62
N GLU A 597 -30.32 39.85 8.88
CA GLU A 597 -29.64 40.96 8.19
C GLU A 597 -28.54 40.57 7.17
N VAL A 598 -28.61 39.35 6.60
CA VAL A 598 -27.55 38.78 5.74
C VAL A 598 -27.20 39.67 4.54
N LEU A 599 -28.17 40.36 3.94
CA LEU A 599 -27.92 41.29 2.83
C LEU A 599 -26.98 42.44 3.23
N ALA A 600 -27.15 43.01 4.43
CA ALA A 600 -26.30 44.09 4.93
C ALA A 600 -24.85 43.62 5.15
N VAL A 601 -24.66 42.35 5.52
CA VAL A 601 -23.33 41.73 5.67
C VAL A 601 -22.65 41.56 4.32
N LEU A 602 -23.36 41.02 3.33
CA LEU A 602 -22.84 40.88 1.96
C LEU A 602 -22.52 42.26 1.34
N GLU A 603 -23.34 43.28 1.60
CA GLU A 603 -23.08 44.67 1.21
C GLU A 603 -21.87 45.31 1.88
N TRP A 604 -21.60 44.96 3.15
CA TRP A 604 -20.42 45.43 3.87
C TRP A 604 -19.16 44.71 3.38
N ALA A 605 -19.26 43.39 3.18
CA ALA A 605 -18.19 42.54 2.68
C ALA A 605 -17.77 42.94 1.25
N SER A 606 -18.73 43.30 0.38
CA SER A 606 -18.46 43.79 -0.98
C SER A 606 -17.66 45.11 -1.04
N LYS A 607 -17.40 45.75 0.10
CA LYS A 607 -16.65 47.01 0.22
C LYS A 607 -15.27 46.80 0.87
N GLN A 608 -14.92 45.57 1.26
CA GLN A 608 -13.65 45.25 1.91
C GLN A 608 -12.55 44.97 0.88
N SER A 609 -11.38 45.57 1.08
CA SER A 609 -10.24 45.44 0.17
C SER A 609 -9.68 44.02 0.06
N TRP A 610 -9.79 43.21 1.12
CA TRP A 610 -9.35 41.81 1.12
C TRP A 610 -10.27 40.89 0.31
N VAL A 611 -11.57 41.21 0.19
CA VAL A 611 -12.51 40.46 -0.67
C VAL A 611 -12.14 40.67 -2.14
N THR A 612 -11.82 41.90 -2.55
CA THR A 612 -11.41 42.23 -3.93
C THR A 612 -10.06 41.64 -4.37
N GLN A 613 -9.37 40.94 -3.46
CA GLN A 613 -8.14 40.18 -3.77
C GLN A 613 -8.42 38.68 -4.01
N LEU A 614 -9.65 38.23 -3.75
CA LEU A 614 -10.09 36.84 -3.87
C LEU A 614 -11.16 36.74 -4.97
N GLU A 615 -10.70 36.73 -6.23
CA GLU A 615 -11.54 36.82 -7.45
C GLU A 615 -12.74 35.85 -7.46
N SER A 616 -12.55 34.61 -7.00
CA SER A 616 -13.63 33.61 -6.91
C SER A 616 -14.69 33.95 -5.84
N LEU A 617 -14.25 34.46 -4.68
CA LEU A 617 -15.13 34.87 -3.58
C LEU A 617 -15.87 36.16 -3.93
N GLU A 618 -15.20 37.12 -4.57
CA GLU A 618 -15.83 38.35 -5.04
C GLU A 618 -16.94 38.04 -6.06
N ALA A 619 -16.67 37.19 -7.07
CA ALA A 619 -17.67 36.79 -8.05
C ALA A 619 -18.88 36.09 -7.41
N LEU A 620 -18.63 35.16 -6.48
CA LEU A 620 -19.69 34.46 -5.73
C LEU A 620 -20.53 35.44 -4.89
N LEU A 621 -19.87 36.42 -4.26
CA LEU A 621 -20.51 37.42 -3.41
C LEU A 621 -21.37 38.41 -4.18
N GLN A 622 -20.93 38.88 -5.35
CA GLN A 622 -21.74 39.79 -6.18
C GLN A 622 -23.01 39.10 -6.69
N GLU A 623 -22.91 37.84 -7.13
CA GLU A 623 -24.08 37.05 -7.55
C GLU A 623 -25.01 36.77 -6.37
N ALA A 624 -24.47 36.40 -5.19
CA ALA A 624 -25.24 36.17 -3.98
C ALA A 624 -26.01 37.43 -3.53
N LYS A 625 -25.32 38.57 -3.49
CA LYS A 625 -25.90 39.87 -3.18
C LYS A 625 -27.01 40.24 -4.16
N GLY A 626 -26.72 40.23 -5.47
CA GLY A 626 -27.70 40.62 -6.49
C GLY A 626 -28.94 39.73 -6.49
N ARG A 627 -28.77 38.44 -6.22
CA ARG A 627 -29.88 37.49 -6.13
C ARG A 627 -30.72 37.67 -4.87
N LEU A 628 -30.12 38.02 -3.73
CA LEU A 628 -30.84 38.27 -2.47
C LEU A 628 -31.61 39.61 -2.52
N ASP A 629 -30.98 40.67 -3.06
CA ASP A 629 -31.59 41.99 -3.25
C ASP A 629 -32.86 41.93 -4.11
N LEU A 630 -32.86 41.15 -5.20
CA LEU A 630 -34.02 40.94 -6.08
C LEU A 630 -35.28 40.34 -5.40
N TYR A 631 -35.12 39.71 -4.24
CA TYR A 631 -36.22 39.14 -3.45
C TYR A 631 -36.57 40.05 -2.26
N GLN A 632 -35.58 40.55 -1.54
CA GLN A 632 -35.82 41.41 -0.36
C GLN A 632 -36.39 42.79 -0.74
N SER A 633 -35.99 43.36 -1.90
CA SER A 633 -36.59 44.57 -2.48
C SER A 633 -38.07 44.42 -2.89
N LYS A 634 -38.58 43.19 -3.04
CA LYS A 634 -39.99 42.92 -3.37
C LYS A 634 -40.87 42.71 -2.13
N GLY A 635 -40.28 42.32 -0.99
CA GLY A 635 -41.01 42.16 0.28
C GLY A 635 -41.25 43.48 1.02
N SER A 636 -40.45 44.52 0.74
CA SER A 636 -40.48 45.79 1.47
C SER A 636 -41.53 46.77 0.95
N ARG A 637 -42.81 46.51 1.25
CA ARG A 637 -43.85 47.57 1.24
C ARG A 637 -44.83 47.59 2.40
N GLU A 638 -44.77 46.64 3.34
CA GLU A 638 -45.53 46.71 4.59
C GLU A 638 -44.62 46.54 5.82
N PHE A 639 -44.92 47.34 6.84
CA PHE A 639 -44.14 47.65 8.03
C PHE A 639 -43.64 46.45 8.85
N TYR A 640 -42.43 46.57 9.40
CA TYR A 640 -42.23 46.54 10.87
C TYR A 640 -41.06 47.46 11.29
N PRO A 641 -41.24 48.35 12.28
CA PRO A 641 -40.18 49.25 12.75
C PRO A 641 -39.49 48.68 14.01
N PHE A 642 -38.22 48.27 13.90
CA PHE A 642 -37.37 47.96 15.06
C PHE A 642 -35.91 48.41 14.90
N PHE A 643 -35.73 49.63 14.38
CA PHE A 643 -34.46 50.36 14.43
C PHE A 643 -34.15 50.82 15.87
N HIS A 644 -33.76 49.89 16.76
CA HIS A 644 -33.08 50.17 18.03
C HIS A 644 -32.65 48.85 18.70
N TYR A 645 -31.41 48.38 18.45
CA TYR A 645 -30.52 47.88 19.51
C TYR A 645 -29.05 47.68 19.08
N CYS A 646 -28.76 47.36 17.81
CA CYS A 646 -27.38 47.04 17.38
C CYS A 646 -26.48 48.27 17.05
N SER A 647 -27.06 49.46 16.83
CA SER A 647 -26.27 50.67 16.49
C SER A 647 -25.36 51.19 17.62
N ASN A 648 -25.55 50.73 18.87
CA ASN A 648 -24.74 51.17 20.01
C ASN A 648 -23.48 50.33 20.28
N MET A 649 -23.31 49.14 19.68
CA MET A 649 -22.07 48.36 19.85
C MET A 649 -20.97 48.79 18.88
N ALA A 650 -21.32 49.19 17.65
CA ALA A 650 -20.34 49.69 16.67
C ALA A 650 -19.66 51.01 17.11
N ALA A 651 -20.33 51.82 17.95
CA ALA A 651 -19.79 53.08 18.46
C ALA A 651 -18.80 52.90 19.62
N ALA A 652 -18.82 51.77 20.33
CA ALA A 652 -17.96 51.54 21.50
C ALA A 652 -16.53 51.10 21.14
N ALA A 653 -16.34 50.37 20.03
CA ALA A 653 -15.04 49.86 19.60
C ALA A 653 -14.11 50.94 19.00
N ALA A 654 -14.67 52.06 18.51
CA ALA A 654 -13.91 53.12 17.85
C ALA A 654 -13.22 54.12 18.82
N ALA A 655 -13.38 53.96 20.14
CA ALA A 655 -13.05 55.00 21.13
C ALA A 655 -11.83 54.72 22.04
N ILE A 656 -11.16 53.56 21.92
CA ILE A 656 -10.05 53.19 22.84
C ILE A 656 -8.66 53.14 22.15
N GLY A 657 -8.60 53.17 20.81
CA GLY A 657 -7.36 53.02 20.04
C GLY A 657 -6.48 54.26 19.84
N ALA A 658 -6.71 55.38 20.54
CA ALA A 658 -6.06 56.66 20.21
C ALA A 658 -5.71 57.53 21.43
N ALA A 659 -4.73 57.10 22.25
CA ALA A 659 -4.05 58.01 23.18
C ALA A 659 -2.60 57.56 23.55
N VAL A 660 -1.69 58.55 23.63
CA VAL A 660 -0.40 58.56 24.38
C VAL A 660 0.86 57.84 23.81
N SER A 661 1.58 58.59 22.96
CA SER A 661 3.02 58.95 23.09
C SER A 661 4.21 58.01 22.70
N PHE A 662 5.10 58.62 21.90
CA PHE A 662 6.57 58.43 21.73
C PHE A 662 7.38 58.56 23.06
N PRO A 663 8.75 58.36 23.15
CA PRO A 663 9.78 58.38 22.08
C PRO A 663 11.03 57.43 22.14
N SER A 664 11.72 57.28 20.98
CA SER A 664 13.20 57.26 20.76
C SER A 664 14.10 56.19 21.47
N SER A 665 15.06 55.52 20.81
CA SER A 665 16.23 56.19 20.21
C SER A 665 17.25 55.28 19.49
N LYS A 666 17.91 55.84 18.45
CA LYS A 666 19.26 55.51 17.89
C LYS A 666 19.53 54.09 17.35
N SER A 667 20.45 53.82 16.41
CA SER A 667 21.18 54.53 15.33
C SER A 667 22.01 53.42 14.62
N SER A 668 22.25 53.36 13.30
CA SER A 668 23.11 54.26 12.52
C SER A 668 23.13 53.90 11.01
N TRP A 669 23.41 54.93 10.19
CA TRP A 669 24.22 55.02 8.95
C TRP A 669 24.74 53.74 8.23
N SER A 670 24.93 53.67 6.89
CA SER A 670 24.67 54.60 5.77
C SER A 670 24.95 53.95 4.38
N LEU A 671 24.20 54.34 3.33
CA LEU A 671 24.49 54.55 1.88
C LEU A 671 25.81 54.00 1.21
N PRO A 672 25.88 53.77 -0.14
CA PRO A 672 25.18 54.51 -1.22
C PRO A 672 24.62 53.75 -2.46
N THR A 673 23.68 54.43 -3.16
CA THR A 673 23.40 54.59 -4.62
C THR A 673 24.10 53.73 -5.73
N LYS A 674 23.55 53.53 -6.95
CA LYS A 674 22.91 54.55 -7.86
C LYS A 674 22.14 53.98 -9.09
N THR A 675 20.90 54.49 -9.32
CA THR A 675 20.23 54.90 -10.61
C THR A 675 20.07 53.94 -11.82
N SER A 676 19.05 54.05 -12.70
CA SER A 676 18.07 55.12 -13.07
C SER A 676 16.68 54.52 -13.46
N PHE A 677 15.49 55.08 -13.11
CA PHE A 677 14.77 56.28 -13.61
C PHE A 677 14.44 56.28 -15.15
N VAL A 678 13.24 56.66 -15.69
CA VAL A 678 11.85 56.86 -15.15
C VAL A 678 10.82 57.19 -16.28
N SER A 679 9.55 56.74 -16.18
CA SER A 679 8.29 57.33 -16.77
C SER A 679 8.08 57.51 -18.31
N PRO A 680 6.87 57.90 -18.82
CA PRO A 680 5.47 57.79 -18.30
C PRO A 680 4.34 57.41 -19.32
N GLN A 681 3.16 56.95 -18.82
CA GLN A 681 1.77 57.19 -19.35
C GLN A 681 1.38 56.66 -20.78
N ARG A 682 0.11 56.47 -21.24
CA ARG A 682 -1.30 56.66 -20.76
C ARG A 682 -2.36 55.96 -21.69
N ILE A 683 -3.61 55.79 -21.20
CA ILE A 683 -4.95 55.82 -21.91
C ILE A 683 -5.47 54.63 -22.79
N PHE A 684 -6.41 53.85 -22.20
CA PHE A 684 -7.87 53.69 -22.46
C PHE A 684 -8.61 53.82 -23.84
N LEU A 685 -9.63 52.93 -23.99
CA LEU A 685 -10.95 53.04 -24.68
C LEU A 685 -10.97 52.99 -26.24
N ASN A 686 -12.04 52.57 -26.94
CA ASN A 686 -13.48 52.62 -26.59
C ASN A 686 -14.37 51.54 -27.28
N ASN A 687 -15.67 51.62 -27.00
CA ASN A 687 -16.78 50.68 -27.20
C ASN A 687 -17.66 51.01 -28.45
N LYS A 688 -18.62 50.10 -28.76
CA LYS A 688 -19.92 50.24 -29.47
C LYS A 688 -20.11 49.64 -30.87
N SER A 689 -21.32 49.10 -31.03
CA SER A 689 -21.97 48.58 -32.25
C SER A 689 -22.83 49.62 -32.96
N THR A 690 -23.04 49.44 -34.27
CA THR A 690 -24.30 49.79 -34.97
C THR A 690 -24.61 48.78 -36.07
N ARG A 691 -25.89 48.60 -36.39
CA ARG A 691 -26.42 47.69 -37.44
C ARG A 691 -26.49 48.38 -38.80
N GLU A 692 -26.64 47.55 -39.84
CA GLU A 692 -27.22 47.75 -41.21
C GLU A 692 -26.27 47.24 -42.31
N ALA A 693 -26.70 46.79 -43.50
CA ALA A 693 -27.89 46.07 -43.95
C ALA A 693 -27.66 45.62 -45.42
N CYS A 694 -28.31 44.53 -45.88
CA CYS A 694 -28.37 44.08 -47.30
C CYS A 694 -27.04 43.65 -48.00
N SER A 695 -27.04 42.89 -49.10
CA SER A 695 -27.94 41.81 -49.60
C SER A 695 -27.33 41.08 -50.83
N TYR A 696 -27.83 39.87 -51.12
CA TYR A 696 -27.77 39.13 -52.40
C TYR A 696 -26.42 38.65 -53.03
N GLY A 697 -26.40 37.36 -53.41
CA GLY A 697 -25.46 36.75 -54.35
C GLY A 697 -25.32 35.22 -54.20
N GLY A 698 -25.94 34.43 -55.07
CA GLY A 698 -25.71 32.96 -55.17
C GLY A 698 -24.41 32.64 -55.93
N ILE A 699 -24.12 31.41 -56.39
CA ILE A 699 -24.92 30.18 -56.51
C ILE A 699 -23.93 28.98 -56.45
N VAL A 700 -24.26 27.82 -55.86
CA VAL A 700 -24.46 26.50 -56.51
C VAL A 700 -24.54 25.42 -55.40
N LYS A 701 -25.21 24.29 -55.65
CA LYS A 701 -25.13 23.05 -54.84
C LYS A 701 -24.33 21.97 -55.59
N ALA A 702 -23.56 21.17 -54.85
CA ALA A 702 -23.21 19.80 -55.23
C ALA A 702 -23.60 18.87 -54.07
N GLN A 703 -24.50 17.91 -54.33
CA GLN A 703 -24.78 16.83 -53.38
C GLN A 703 -23.85 15.65 -53.68
N VAL A 704 -23.10 15.21 -52.70
CA VAL A 704 -22.54 13.85 -52.67
C VAL A 704 -23.32 13.09 -51.61
N THR A 705 -24.07 12.09 -52.05
CA THR A 705 -24.71 11.11 -51.19
C THR A 705 -23.67 10.19 -50.58
N THR A 706 -23.34 10.39 -49.31
CA THR A 706 -22.74 9.35 -48.48
C THR A 706 -23.84 8.72 -47.64
N GLU A 707 -24.26 7.51 -48.01
CA GLU A 707 -25.01 6.67 -47.09
C GLU A 707 -24.12 6.39 -45.87
N VAL A 708 -24.54 6.85 -44.71
CA VAL A 708 -23.88 6.51 -43.45
C VAL A 708 -24.12 5.02 -43.22
N PRO A 709 -23.09 4.17 -43.10
CA PRO A 709 -23.30 2.77 -42.79
C PRO A 709 -24.03 2.70 -41.45
N VAL A 710 -25.19 2.02 -41.44
CA VAL A 710 -26.05 1.91 -40.26
C VAL A 710 -25.21 1.37 -39.11
N LYS A 711 -25.00 2.19 -38.09
CA LYS A 711 -24.20 1.82 -36.92
C LYS A 711 -24.94 0.72 -36.17
N VAL A 712 -24.54 -0.53 -36.40
CA VAL A 712 -25.18 -1.72 -35.84
C VAL A 712 -25.32 -1.53 -34.34
N VAL A 713 -26.55 -1.62 -33.84
CA VAL A 713 -26.84 -1.42 -32.41
C VAL A 713 -26.14 -2.54 -31.64
N LYS A 714 -25.12 -2.17 -30.87
CA LYS A 714 -24.27 -3.13 -30.18
C LYS A 714 -25.01 -3.76 -29.00
N GLU A 715 -25.47 -4.99 -29.16
CA GLU A 715 -26.06 -5.75 -28.06
C GLU A 715 -25.00 -6.10 -27.00
N SER A 716 -25.32 -5.84 -25.72
CA SER A 716 -24.47 -6.28 -24.61
C SER A 716 -24.61 -7.79 -24.40
N LYS A 717 -23.46 -8.47 -24.31
CA LYS A 717 -23.40 -9.90 -23.99
C LYS A 717 -23.79 -10.21 -22.53
N LYS A 718 -23.77 -9.22 -21.63
CA LYS A 718 -24.13 -9.40 -20.22
C LYS A 718 -25.65 -9.36 -19.97
N GLN A 719 -26.41 -8.90 -20.97
CA GLN A 719 -27.87 -8.73 -20.94
C GLN A 719 -28.66 -9.83 -21.68
N GLU A 720 -27.99 -10.88 -22.18
CA GLU A 720 -28.67 -12.02 -22.81
C GLU A 720 -29.66 -12.70 -21.84
N GLU A 721 -30.88 -12.93 -22.30
CA GLU A 721 -31.90 -13.69 -21.57
C GLU A 721 -31.46 -15.15 -21.42
N GLY A 722 -31.74 -15.75 -20.25
CA GLY A 722 -31.38 -17.14 -19.97
C GLY A 722 -29.99 -17.37 -19.36
N ILE A 723 -29.12 -16.35 -19.20
CA ILE A 723 -27.85 -16.52 -18.46
C ILE A 723 -28.15 -16.79 -16.97
N VAL A 724 -27.99 -18.06 -16.56
CA VAL A 724 -28.09 -18.49 -15.15
C VAL A 724 -26.82 -18.07 -14.39
N VAL A 725 -27.00 -17.56 -13.16
CA VAL A 725 -25.91 -17.29 -12.21
C VAL A 725 -26.34 -17.60 -10.77
N ASN A 726 -25.42 -18.14 -9.97
CA ASN A 726 -25.61 -18.45 -8.54
C ASN A 726 -26.80 -19.39 -8.23
N LYS A 727 -27.13 -20.34 -9.12
CA LYS A 727 -28.18 -21.36 -8.90
C LYS A 727 -27.87 -22.16 -7.63
N PHE A 728 -26.66 -22.72 -7.54
CA PHE A 728 -26.17 -23.40 -6.34
C PHE A 728 -25.21 -22.51 -5.56
N LYS A 729 -25.36 -22.47 -4.23
CA LYS A 729 -24.65 -21.55 -3.33
C LYS A 729 -23.80 -22.34 -2.33
N PRO A 730 -22.77 -21.77 -1.70
CA PRO A 730 -21.92 -22.53 -0.78
C PRO A 730 -22.62 -23.12 0.46
N LYS A 731 -23.84 -22.66 0.78
CA LYS A 731 -24.70 -23.23 1.84
C LYS A 731 -25.54 -24.42 1.36
N ASP A 732 -25.74 -24.53 0.05
CA ASP A 732 -26.58 -25.51 -0.63
C ASP A 732 -25.95 -25.83 -2.01
N PRO A 733 -24.82 -26.56 -2.02
CA PRO A 733 -24.09 -26.90 -3.23
C PRO A 733 -24.73 -28.11 -3.94
N TYR A 734 -24.65 -28.14 -5.26
CA TYR A 734 -24.94 -29.33 -6.03
C TYR A 734 -23.88 -30.41 -5.78
N THR A 735 -24.26 -31.68 -5.75
CA THR A 735 -23.31 -32.80 -5.63
C THR A 735 -23.05 -33.39 -7.01
N GLY A 736 -21.94 -32.98 -7.64
CA GLY A 736 -21.53 -33.47 -8.95
C GLY A 736 -20.65 -34.70 -8.83
N ARG A 737 -20.84 -35.68 -9.73
CA ARG A 737 -20.06 -36.91 -9.75
C ARG A 737 -18.99 -36.87 -10.83
N CYS A 738 -17.74 -37.17 -10.47
CA CYS A 738 -16.63 -37.27 -11.40
C CYS A 738 -16.88 -38.43 -12.38
N LEU A 739 -16.85 -38.14 -13.68
CA LEU A 739 -16.92 -39.14 -14.75
C LEU A 739 -15.54 -39.44 -15.33
N LEU A 740 -14.69 -38.41 -15.44
CA LEU A 740 -13.36 -38.50 -16.02
C LEU A 740 -12.41 -37.59 -15.23
N ASN A 741 -11.20 -38.07 -14.97
CA ASN A 741 -10.10 -37.27 -14.43
C ASN A 741 -8.80 -37.74 -15.13
N THR A 742 -8.32 -36.95 -16.08
CA THR A 742 -7.22 -37.33 -16.98
C THR A 742 -6.11 -36.30 -16.95
N ARG A 743 -4.86 -36.73 -16.75
CA ARG A 743 -3.69 -35.86 -16.88
C ARG A 743 -3.48 -35.49 -18.35
N ILE A 744 -3.39 -34.20 -18.65
CA ILE A 744 -3.27 -33.61 -19.99
C ILE A 744 -1.92 -32.89 -20.19
N THR A 745 -0.87 -33.42 -19.56
CA THR A 745 0.51 -32.86 -19.58
C THR A 745 1.50 -34.01 -19.64
N GLY A 746 2.59 -33.83 -20.40
CA GLY A 746 3.66 -34.82 -20.51
C GLY A 746 4.35 -35.12 -19.18
N ASP A 747 5.02 -36.27 -19.08
CA ASP A 747 5.69 -36.71 -17.86
C ASP A 747 6.82 -35.80 -17.39
N ASP A 748 7.50 -35.14 -18.33
CA ASP A 748 8.56 -34.16 -18.14
C ASP A 748 8.07 -32.73 -17.82
N ALA A 749 6.76 -32.49 -17.86
CA ALA A 749 6.20 -31.16 -17.66
C ALA A 749 6.43 -30.64 -16.22
N PRO A 750 6.76 -29.34 -16.02
CA PRO A 750 6.92 -28.72 -14.70
C PRO A 750 5.57 -28.54 -13.97
N GLY A 751 5.06 -29.66 -13.45
CA GLY A 751 3.82 -29.79 -12.70
C GLY A 751 2.66 -30.30 -13.55
N GLU A 752 1.86 -31.20 -12.97
CA GLU A 752 0.73 -31.84 -13.62
C GLU A 752 -0.46 -30.91 -13.83
N THR A 753 -1.09 -30.99 -15.01
CA THR A 753 -2.42 -30.41 -15.26
C THR A 753 -3.38 -31.50 -15.72
N TRP A 754 -4.61 -31.43 -15.21
CA TRP A 754 -5.65 -32.44 -15.37
C TRP A 754 -6.92 -31.84 -15.98
N HIS A 755 -7.58 -32.59 -16.85
CA HIS A 755 -8.93 -32.33 -17.35
C HIS A 755 -9.91 -33.22 -16.59
N ILE A 756 -10.93 -32.61 -15.99
CA ILE A 756 -11.83 -33.28 -15.05
C ILE A 756 -13.26 -33.02 -15.48
N VAL A 757 -14.04 -34.07 -15.76
CA VAL A 757 -15.45 -33.98 -16.17
C VAL A 757 -16.33 -34.43 -15.02
N PHE A 758 -17.32 -33.61 -14.66
CA PHE A 758 -18.38 -33.94 -13.72
C PHE A 758 -19.72 -34.07 -14.43
N THR A 759 -20.56 -35.04 -14.04
CA THR A 759 -21.98 -34.99 -14.39
C THR A 759 -22.76 -34.12 -13.40
N THR A 760 -23.61 -33.29 -13.96
CA THR A 760 -24.56 -32.40 -13.27
C THR A 760 -26.01 -32.78 -13.57
N GLN A 761 -26.25 -33.83 -14.36
CA GLN A 761 -27.57 -34.27 -14.85
C GLN A 761 -28.39 -33.17 -15.56
N GLY A 762 -27.77 -32.05 -15.95
CA GLY A 762 -28.43 -30.86 -16.51
C GLY A 762 -28.82 -29.82 -15.46
N GLU A 763 -28.61 -30.10 -14.17
CA GLU A 763 -28.99 -29.19 -13.09
C GLU A 763 -28.11 -27.95 -12.98
N VAL A 764 -26.88 -27.97 -13.50
CA VAL A 764 -25.99 -26.81 -13.53
C VAL A 764 -25.86 -26.30 -14.99
N PRO A 765 -26.89 -25.63 -15.55
CA PRO A 765 -26.79 -25.05 -16.89
C PRO A 765 -25.89 -23.82 -16.86
N TYR A 766 -25.00 -23.67 -17.83
CA TYR A 766 -24.04 -22.56 -17.94
C TYR A 766 -23.85 -22.13 -19.40
N ARG A 767 -23.14 -21.01 -19.60
CA ARG A 767 -22.68 -20.51 -20.90
C ARG A 767 -21.15 -20.50 -20.99
N GLU A 768 -20.64 -20.43 -22.21
CA GLU A 768 -19.20 -20.38 -22.50
C GLU A 768 -18.52 -19.24 -21.73
N GLY A 769 -17.38 -19.54 -21.10
CA GLY A 769 -16.65 -18.59 -20.26
C GLY A 769 -17.27 -18.28 -18.89
N GLN A 770 -18.28 -19.03 -18.43
CA GLN A 770 -18.63 -19.03 -17.00
C GLN A 770 -17.68 -19.91 -16.17
N SER A 771 -17.78 -19.75 -14.84
CA SER A 771 -16.99 -20.47 -13.84
C SER A 771 -17.91 -21.25 -12.90
N ILE A 772 -17.44 -22.38 -12.36
CA ILE A 772 -18.07 -23.04 -11.19
C ILE A 772 -17.15 -22.96 -9.98
N GLY A 773 -17.74 -23.07 -8.78
CA GLY A 773 -16.98 -23.14 -7.54
C GLY A 773 -17.01 -24.55 -6.94
N VAL A 774 -15.85 -25.09 -6.59
CA VAL A 774 -15.70 -26.40 -5.92
C VAL A 774 -15.40 -26.19 -4.44
N ILE A 775 -16.13 -26.92 -3.58
CA ILE A 775 -15.83 -27.07 -2.15
C ILE A 775 -15.21 -28.47 -1.96
N PRO A 776 -13.90 -28.57 -1.69
CA PRO A 776 -13.27 -29.87 -1.52
C PRO A 776 -13.69 -30.50 -0.18
N GLU A 777 -13.68 -31.83 -0.12
CA GLU A 777 -14.04 -32.55 1.09
C GLU A 777 -13.04 -32.36 2.23
N GLY A 778 -13.51 -32.55 3.46
CA GLY A 778 -12.71 -32.37 4.68
C GLY A 778 -12.87 -31.01 5.36
N ILE A 779 -12.04 -30.82 6.39
CA ILE A 779 -12.05 -29.66 7.28
C ILE A 779 -10.68 -29.02 7.35
N ASP A 780 -10.64 -27.69 7.46
CA ASP A 780 -9.42 -26.94 7.72
C ASP A 780 -8.90 -27.20 9.15
N LYS A 781 -7.70 -26.69 9.43
CA LYS A 781 -7.05 -26.77 10.74
C LYS A 781 -7.84 -26.13 11.91
N ASN A 782 -8.97 -25.47 11.64
CA ASN A 782 -9.87 -24.85 12.61
C ASN A 782 -11.21 -25.60 12.73
N GLY A 783 -11.32 -26.80 12.14
CA GLY A 783 -12.53 -27.62 12.17
C GLY A 783 -13.67 -27.14 11.25
N LYS A 784 -13.40 -26.18 10.33
CA LYS A 784 -14.42 -25.66 9.40
C LYS A 784 -14.29 -26.35 8.04
N PRO A 785 -15.39 -26.58 7.30
CA PRO A 785 -15.30 -27.08 5.93
C PRO A 785 -14.32 -26.26 5.08
N HIS A 786 -13.58 -26.92 4.20
CA HIS A 786 -12.63 -26.23 3.33
C HIS A 786 -13.30 -25.12 2.49
N LYS A 787 -12.53 -24.08 2.15
CA LYS A 787 -13.04 -22.93 1.44
C LYS A 787 -13.33 -23.26 -0.03
N LEU A 788 -14.38 -22.65 -0.55
CA LEU A 788 -14.71 -22.62 -1.98
C LEU A 788 -13.53 -22.12 -2.81
N ARG A 789 -13.24 -22.78 -3.93
CA ARG A 789 -12.37 -22.27 -5.00
C ARG A 789 -13.12 -22.22 -6.33
N LEU A 790 -13.07 -21.08 -7.00
CA LEU A 790 -13.61 -20.92 -8.36
C LEU A 790 -12.62 -21.48 -9.40
N TYR A 791 -13.19 -22.06 -10.45
CA TYR A 791 -12.51 -22.55 -11.65
C TYR A 791 -13.36 -22.18 -12.88
N SER A 792 -12.73 -21.62 -13.91
CA SER A 792 -13.37 -21.44 -15.22
C SER A 792 -13.71 -22.80 -15.83
N ILE A 793 -14.87 -22.88 -16.47
CA ILE A 793 -15.34 -24.09 -17.13
C ILE A 793 -14.54 -24.31 -18.42
N ALA A 794 -14.17 -25.57 -18.70
CA ALA A 794 -13.37 -25.98 -19.85
C ALA A 794 -14.19 -26.57 -21.02
N SER A 795 -15.46 -26.87 -20.77
CA SER A 795 -16.46 -27.32 -21.74
C SER A 795 -17.39 -26.19 -22.20
N SER A 796 -17.93 -26.31 -23.40
CA SER A 796 -19.08 -25.51 -23.88
C SER A 796 -20.37 -25.84 -23.12
N ALA A 797 -21.45 -25.08 -23.34
CA ALA A 797 -22.73 -25.25 -22.65
C ALA A 797 -23.36 -26.66 -22.78
N ILE A 798 -23.05 -27.40 -23.85
CA ILE A 798 -23.53 -28.78 -24.05
C ILE A 798 -22.66 -29.83 -23.32
N GLY A 799 -21.55 -29.42 -22.70
CA GLY A 799 -20.63 -30.31 -21.98
C GLY A 799 -19.76 -31.16 -22.92
N ASP A 800 -18.70 -31.80 -22.39
CA ASP A 800 -17.79 -32.63 -23.21
C ASP A 800 -18.46 -33.83 -23.88
N PHE A 801 -19.64 -34.24 -23.41
CA PHE A 801 -20.43 -35.34 -23.96
C PHE A 801 -21.60 -34.89 -24.86
N GLY A 802 -21.79 -33.57 -25.06
CA GLY A 802 -22.80 -33.02 -25.96
C GLY A 802 -24.26 -33.17 -25.52
N ASP A 803 -24.51 -33.59 -24.26
CA ASP A 803 -25.85 -33.88 -23.74
C ASP A 803 -26.39 -32.83 -22.76
N SER A 804 -25.66 -31.74 -22.55
CA SER A 804 -25.90 -30.67 -21.57
C SER A 804 -25.92 -31.13 -20.10
N LYS A 805 -25.40 -32.33 -19.79
CA LYS A 805 -25.36 -32.89 -18.41
C LYS A 805 -23.96 -32.98 -17.82
N THR A 806 -22.96 -32.44 -18.50
CA THR A 806 -21.56 -32.48 -18.05
C THR A 806 -20.96 -31.08 -17.95
N VAL A 807 -20.01 -30.90 -17.03
CA VAL A 807 -19.20 -29.69 -16.86
C VAL A 807 -17.77 -30.12 -16.60
N SER A 808 -16.79 -29.51 -17.27
CA SER A 808 -15.38 -29.83 -17.04
C SER A 808 -14.51 -28.68 -16.58
N LEU A 809 -13.40 -29.03 -15.95
CA LEU A 809 -12.41 -28.12 -15.38
C LEU A 809 -11.01 -28.47 -15.88
N CYS A 810 -10.20 -27.43 -16.11
CA CYS A 810 -8.76 -27.57 -16.36
C CYS A 810 -8.00 -27.18 -15.08
N VAL A 811 -7.39 -28.16 -14.39
CA VAL A 811 -6.85 -27.98 -13.04
C VAL A 811 -5.37 -28.33 -12.99
N LYS A 812 -4.52 -27.34 -12.65
CA LYS A 812 -3.11 -27.59 -12.35
C LYS A 812 -2.98 -28.02 -10.89
N ARG A 813 -2.34 -29.16 -10.65
CA ARG A 813 -2.02 -29.63 -9.30
C ARG A 813 -1.05 -28.64 -8.67
N LEU A 814 -1.45 -28.02 -7.55
CA LEU A 814 -0.58 -27.08 -6.83
C LEU A 814 0.22 -27.84 -5.78
N VAL A 815 1.53 -27.92 -5.99
CA VAL A 815 2.50 -28.42 -5.01
C VAL A 815 3.65 -27.43 -4.99
N TYR A 816 4.02 -26.96 -3.80
CA TYR A 816 5.16 -26.05 -3.62
C TYR A 816 5.87 -26.34 -2.31
N THR A 817 7.19 -26.13 -2.28
CA THR A 817 7.96 -26.22 -1.04
C THR A 817 7.77 -24.92 -0.25
N ASN A 818 7.40 -25.00 1.02
CA ASN A 818 7.38 -23.82 1.89
C ASN A 818 8.82 -23.42 2.30
N GLU A 819 8.95 -22.29 2.98
CA GLU A 819 10.26 -21.77 3.41
C GLU A 819 10.95 -22.66 4.46
N SER A 820 10.22 -23.59 5.08
CA SER A 820 10.74 -24.60 6.01
C SER A 820 11.22 -25.87 5.31
N GLY A 821 11.17 -25.93 3.98
CA GLY A 821 11.55 -27.10 3.19
C GLY A 821 10.46 -28.16 3.04
N GLU A 822 9.26 -27.94 3.58
CA GLU A 822 8.16 -28.91 3.56
C GLU A 822 7.34 -28.80 2.27
N LEU A 823 6.92 -29.95 1.74
CA LEU A 823 6.08 -30.03 0.54
C LEU A 823 4.61 -29.71 0.87
N VAL A 824 4.16 -28.50 0.54
CA VAL A 824 2.77 -28.07 0.75
C VAL A 824 1.92 -28.36 -0.49
N LYS A 825 0.83 -29.09 -0.28
CA LYS A 825 -0.18 -29.40 -1.30
C LYS A 825 -1.34 -28.39 -1.22
N GLY A 826 -1.71 -27.81 -2.36
CA GLY A 826 -2.90 -26.96 -2.48
C GLY A 826 -4.18 -27.78 -2.33
N VAL A 827 -5.01 -27.42 -1.35
CA VAL A 827 -6.18 -28.22 -0.90
C VAL A 827 -7.12 -28.61 -2.05
N CYS A 828 -7.74 -27.63 -2.73
CA CYS A 828 -8.76 -27.93 -3.73
C CYS A 828 -8.19 -28.53 -5.02
N SER A 829 -7.00 -28.12 -5.45
CA SER A 829 -6.40 -28.68 -6.67
C SER A 829 -5.84 -30.08 -6.48
N ASN A 830 -5.33 -30.46 -5.30
CA ASN A 830 -4.97 -31.85 -5.06
C ASN A 830 -6.22 -32.72 -4.87
N PHE A 831 -7.22 -32.27 -4.10
CA PHE A 831 -8.52 -32.95 -4.01
C PHE A 831 -9.07 -33.28 -5.40
N LEU A 832 -9.20 -32.28 -6.28
CA LEU A 832 -9.70 -32.45 -7.64
C LEU A 832 -8.84 -33.41 -8.47
N CYS A 833 -7.52 -33.24 -8.49
CA CYS A 833 -6.63 -34.11 -9.25
C CYS A 833 -6.51 -35.53 -8.69
N ASP A 834 -6.91 -35.79 -7.43
CA ASP A 834 -6.90 -37.11 -6.78
C ASP A 834 -8.24 -37.85 -6.91
N LEU A 835 -9.30 -37.22 -7.45
CA LEU A 835 -10.61 -37.85 -7.67
C LEU A 835 -10.54 -39.02 -8.65
N LYS A 836 -11.34 -40.04 -8.40
CA LYS A 836 -11.57 -41.17 -9.31
C LYS A 836 -12.95 -41.07 -9.96
N PRO A 837 -13.16 -41.65 -11.16
CA PRO A 837 -14.48 -41.83 -11.72
C PRO A 837 -15.42 -42.53 -10.71
N GLY A 838 -16.54 -41.90 -10.41
CA GLY A 838 -17.49 -42.31 -9.37
C GLY A 838 -17.46 -41.44 -8.10
N ASP A 839 -16.36 -40.77 -7.79
CA ASP A 839 -16.24 -39.88 -6.62
C ASP A 839 -17.09 -38.62 -6.78
N GLU A 840 -17.48 -37.98 -5.67
CA GLU A 840 -18.38 -36.84 -5.65
C GLU A 840 -17.70 -35.55 -5.17
N ALA A 841 -18.13 -34.40 -5.72
CA ALA A 841 -17.61 -33.08 -5.38
C ALA A 841 -18.75 -32.06 -5.26
N LYS A 842 -18.61 -31.14 -4.29
CA LYS A 842 -19.60 -30.09 -4.04
C LYS A 842 -19.37 -28.91 -4.98
N ILE A 843 -20.29 -28.74 -5.92
CA ILE A 843 -20.29 -27.72 -6.98
C ILE A 843 -21.24 -26.58 -6.61
N THR A 844 -20.83 -25.36 -6.95
CA THR A 844 -21.62 -24.12 -6.81
C THR A 844 -21.56 -23.31 -8.09
N GLY A 845 -22.51 -22.40 -8.27
CA GLY A 845 -22.62 -21.58 -9.47
C GLY A 845 -23.73 -22.04 -10.42
N PRO A 846 -23.56 -21.86 -11.75
CA PRO A 846 -22.42 -21.17 -12.37
C PRO A 846 -22.31 -19.70 -11.91
N VAL A 847 -21.15 -19.08 -12.14
CA VAL A 847 -20.89 -17.67 -11.83
C VAL A 847 -20.11 -17.01 -12.96
N GLY A 848 -20.09 -15.68 -12.97
CA GLY A 848 -19.38 -14.88 -13.97
C GLY A 848 -20.28 -14.43 -15.13
N LYS A 849 -20.00 -13.22 -15.61
CA LYS A 849 -20.54 -12.62 -16.85
C LYS A 849 -19.48 -11.86 -17.66
N GLU A 850 -18.23 -11.80 -17.19
CA GLU A 850 -17.17 -11.00 -17.83
C GLU A 850 -16.63 -11.71 -19.07
N MET A 851 -16.32 -13.00 -18.93
CA MET A 851 -15.73 -13.84 -19.96
C MET A 851 -16.79 -14.50 -20.88
N LEU A 852 -18.04 -14.03 -20.92
CA LEU A 852 -19.02 -14.50 -21.90
C LEU A 852 -18.58 -14.15 -23.33
N MET A 853 -18.95 -14.98 -24.32
CA MET A 853 -18.73 -14.70 -25.75
C MET A 853 -19.56 -13.50 -26.25
N PRO A 854 -19.16 -12.82 -27.34
CA PRO A 854 -20.03 -11.89 -28.05
C PRO A 854 -21.08 -12.66 -28.86
N LYS A 855 -22.26 -12.05 -29.07
CA LYS A 855 -23.31 -12.64 -29.92
C LYS A 855 -22.99 -12.60 -31.42
N ASP A 856 -22.23 -11.61 -31.87
CA ASP A 856 -21.91 -11.42 -33.29
C ASP A 856 -21.08 -12.60 -33.83
N PRO A 857 -21.61 -13.40 -34.78
CA PRO A 857 -20.87 -14.52 -35.36
C PRO A 857 -19.67 -14.08 -36.20
N ASN A 858 -19.58 -12.79 -36.57
CA ASN A 858 -18.49 -12.21 -37.36
C ASN A 858 -17.46 -11.47 -36.49
N ALA A 859 -17.55 -11.59 -35.17
CA ALA A 859 -16.64 -10.94 -34.23
C ALA A 859 -15.19 -11.43 -34.40
N THR A 860 -14.23 -10.51 -34.22
CA THR A 860 -12.83 -10.90 -34.01
C THR A 860 -12.62 -11.17 -32.53
N ILE A 861 -12.16 -12.36 -32.16
CA ILE A 861 -12.03 -12.82 -30.78
C ILE A 861 -10.58 -13.20 -30.51
N ILE A 862 -9.87 -12.35 -29.78
CA ILE A 862 -8.46 -12.55 -29.40
C ILE A 862 -8.42 -13.11 -27.98
N MET A 863 -7.85 -14.30 -27.82
CA MET A 863 -7.81 -15.07 -26.58
C MET A 863 -6.37 -15.19 -26.09
N LEU A 864 -6.11 -14.71 -24.88
CA LEU A 864 -4.78 -14.60 -24.29
C LEU A 864 -4.70 -15.47 -23.03
N GLY A 865 -4.21 -16.70 -23.20
CA GLY A 865 -4.21 -17.74 -22.17
C GLY A 865 -2.82 -18.05 -21.61
N THR A 866 -2.71 -18.24 -20.30
CA THR A 866 -1.50 -18.86 -19.70
C THR A 866 -1.85 -20.05 -18.82
N GLY A 867 -1.21 -21.20 -19.10
CA GLY A 867 -1.49 -22.48 -18.43
C GLY A 867 -2.99 -22.83 -18.44
N THR A 868 -3.56 -23.11 -17.26
CA THR A 868 -5.00 -23.43 -17.08
C THR A 868 -5.95 -22.30 -17.47
N GLY A 869 -5.44 -21.09 -17.71
CA GLY A 869 -6.20 -19.99 -18.30
C GLY A 869 -6.76 -20.29 -19.70
N ILE A 870 -6.35 -21.41 -20.30
CA ILE A 870 -6.96 -21.97 -21.52
C ILE A 870 -8.43 -22.41 -21.35
N ALA A 871 -8.88 -22.72 -20.12
CA ALA A 871 -10.21 -23.31 -19.87
C ALA A 871 -11.38 -22.59 -20.58
N PRO A 872 -11.63 -21.28 -20.36
CA PRO A 872 -12.74 -20.60 -21.05
C PRO A 872 -12.55 -20.59 -22.57
N PHE A 873 -11.32 -20.56 -23.07
CA PHE A 873 -11.04 -20.53 -24.51
C PHE A 873 -11.26 -21.87 -25.18
N ARG A 874 -11.09 -22.99 -24.47
CA ARG A 874 -11.57 -24.30 -24.96
C ARG A 874 -13.10 -24.29 -25.11
N SER A 875 -13.85 -23.78 -24.12
CA SER A 875 -15.32 -23.65 -24.24
C SER A 875 -15.75 -22.79 -25.43
N PHE A 876 -15.01 -21.71 -25.71
CA PHE A 876 -15.24 -20.86 -26.88
C PHE A 876 -15.00 -21.61 -28.20
N LEU A 877 -13.82 -22.24 -28.32
CA LEU A 877 -13.40 -22.90 -29.56
C LEU A 877 -14.27 -24.13 -29.89
N TRP A 878 -14.79 -24.83 -28.88
CA TRP A 878 -15.78 -25.89 -29.06
C TRP A 878 -17.04 -25.36 -29.75
N LYS A 879 -17.64 -24.31 -29.20
CA LYS A 879 -18.83 -23.66 -29.78
C LYS A 879 -18.59 -23.03 -31.16
N MET A 880 -17.38 -22.56 -31.45
CA MET A 880 -17.04 -21.95 -32.74
C MET A 880 -16.77 -22.97 -33.84
N PHE A 881 -16.10 -24.10 -33.53
CA PHE A 881 -15.46 -24.96 -34.53
C PHE A 881 -15.67 -26.48 -34.37
N PHE A 882 -16.22 -26.92 -33.23
CA PHE A 882 -16.50 -28.34 -32.97
C PHE A 882 -18.00 -28.66 -33.05
N GLU A 883 -18.85 -27.69 -32.71
CA GLU A 883 -20.29 -27.86 -32.57
C GLU A 883 -21.07 -27.30 -33.77
N GLU A 884 -22.24 -27.89 -34.00
CA GLU A 884 -23.23 -27.42 -34.97
C GLU A 884 -24.44 -26.88 -34.19
N HIS A 885 -24.77 -25.61 -34.38
CA HIS A 885 -25.94 -24.94 -33.78
C HIS A 885 -26.84 -24.40 -34.89
N GLU A 886 -28.16 -24.55 -34.78
CA GLU A 886 -29.12 -24.10 -35.80
C GLU A 886 -29.15 -22.57 -35.95
N ASP A 887 -28.89 -21.84 -34.85
CA ASP A 887 -28.97 -20.39 -34.73
C ASP A 887 -27.60 -19.69 -34.69
N TYR A 888 -26.49 -20.45 -34.63
CA TYR A 888 -25.14 -19.90 -34.51
C TYR A 888 -24.11 -20.64 -35.37
N LYS A 889 -23.42 -19.88 -36.23
CA LYS A 889 -22.22 -20.34 -36.94
C LYS A 889 -21.17 -19.24 -36.88
N PHE A 890 -19.98 -19.54 -36.37
CA PHE A 890 -18.88 -18.58 -36.33
C PHE A 890 -18.30 -18.36 -37.73
N ASN A 891 -18.23 -17.11 -38.18
CA ASN A 891 -17.66 -16.68 -39.46
C ASN A 891 -16.57 -15.60 -39.28
N GLY A 892 -16.29 -15.19 -38.03
CA GLY A 892 -15.29 -14.19 -37.67
C GLY A 892 -13.86 -14.76 -37.60
N LEU A 893 -12.98 -14.05 -36.91
CA LEU A 893 -11.60 -14.46 -36.67
C LEU A 893 -11.38 -14.79 -35.18
N ALA A 894 -11.11 -16.04 -34.86
CA ALA A 894 -10.64 -16.47 -33.55
C ALA A 894 -9.11 -16.53 -33.55
N TRP A 895 -8.45 -15.95 -32.54
CA TRP A 895 -7.00 -16.00 -32.42
C TRP A 895 -6.60 -16.34 -30.98
N LEU A 896 -6.06 -17.53 -30.78
CA LEU A 896 -5.57 -18.01 -29.48
C LEU A 896 -4.04 -17.87 -29.38
N PHE A 897 -3.60 -17.10 -28.38
CA PHE A 897 -2.23 -17.12 -27.87
C PHE A 897 -2.20 -17.93 -26.57
N LEU A 898 -1.37 -18.98 -26.50
CA LEU A 898 -1.23 -19.82 -25.30
C LEU A 898 0.23 -19.84 -24.80
N GLY A 899 0.45 -19.27 -23.62
CA GLY A 899 1.75 -19.25 -22.93
C GLY A 899 1.93 -20.41 -21.94
N VAL A 900 3.04 -21.14 -22.09
CA VAL A 900 3.40 -22.31 -21.27
C VAL A 900 4.92 -22.34 -20.97
N PRO A 901 5.38 -23.08 -19.96
CA PRO A 901 6.80 -23.23 -19.70
C PRO A 901 7.51 -24.14 -20.72
N THR A 902 6.96 -25.32 -21.03
CA THR A 902 7.57 -26.32 -21.92
C THR A 902 6.58 -26.82 -22.96
N SER A 903 7.04 -27.44 -24.05
CA SER A 903 6.16 -28.06 -25.06
C SER A 903 5.30 -29.17 -24.46
N SER A 904 5.84 -29.93 -23.50
CA SER A 904 5.11 -30.92 -22.68
C SER A 904 4.03 -30.34 -21.76
N SER A 905 3.98 -29.02 -21.60
CA SER A 905 2.94 -28.29 -20.87
C SER A 905 1.83 -27.73 -21.76
N LEU A 906 1.87 -27.96 -23.08
CA LEU A 906 0.81 -27.52 -24.00
C LEU A 906 -0.47 -28.33 -23.72
N LEU A 907 -1.58 -27.61 -23.46
CA LEU A 907 -2.86 -28.18 -23.08
C LEU A 907 -3.79 -28.22 -24.30
N TYR A 908 -4.42 -29.37 -24.56
CA TYR A 908 -5.35 -29.58 -25.69
C TYR A 908 -4.73 -29.28 -27.07
N LYS A 909 -3.41 -29.50 -27.21
CA LYS A 909 -2.64 -29.13 -28.40
C LYS A 909 -3.22 -29.73 -29.68
N GLU A 910 -3.45 -31.04 -29.68
CA GLU A 910 -3.94 -31.82 -30.82
C GLU A 910 -5.36 -31.41 -31.22
N GLU A 911 -6.16 -31.01 -30.23
CA GLU A 911 -7.53 -30.51 -30.42
C GLU A 911 -7.52 -29.19 -31.21
N PHE A 912 -6.71 -28.23 -30.77
CA PHE A 912 -6.61 -26.91 -31.40
C PHE A 912 -5.85 -26.94 -32.74
N GLU A 913 -4.81 -27.76 -32.88
CA GLU A 913 -4.11 -27.93 -34.17
C GLU A 913 -5.07 -28.50 -35.22
N LYS A 914 -5.93 -29.46 -34.86
CA LYS A 914 -6.97 -30.00 -35.74
C LYS A 914 -8.08 -29.00 -36.05
N MET A 915 -8.45 -28.11 -35.10
CA MET A 915 -9.38 -27.00 -35.38
C MET A 915 -8.78 -26.01 -36.39
N LYS A 916 -7.47 -25.73 -36.30
CA LYS A 916 -6.74 -24.83 -37.21
C LYS A 916 -6.55 -25.43 -38.60
N GLU A 917 -6.28 -26.73 -38.68
CA GLU A 917 -6.23 -27.47 -39.95
C GLU A 917 -7.58 -27.43 -40.68
N LYS A 918 -8.70 -27.58 -39.95
CA LYS A 918 -10.05 -27.52 -40.52
C LYS A 918 -10.53 -26.11 -40.87
N ASN A 919 -10.12 -25.09 -40.11
CA ASN A 919 -10.62 -23.72 -40.24
C ASN A 919 -9.48 -22.69 -40.38
N PRO A 920 -8.55 -22.84 -41.34
CA PRO A 920 -7.32 -22.05 -41.41
C PRO A 920 -7.56 -20.56 -41.69
N GLU A 921 -8.71 -20.20 -42.27
CA GLU A 921 -9.09 -18.80 -42.54
C GLU A 921 -9.69 -18.11 -41.29
N ASN A 922 -10.34 -18.87 -40.40
CA ASN A 922 -11.08 -18.35 -39.25
C ASN A 922 -10.39 -18.58 -37.90
N PHE A 923 -9.41 -19.48 -37.80
CA PHE A 923 -8.71 -19.78 -36.54
C PHE A 923 -7.19 -19.67 -36.64
N ARG A 924 -6.62 -18.78 -35.81
CA ARG A 924 -5.17 -18.63 -35.60
C ARG A 924 -4.79 -19.14 -34.21
N LEU A 925 -3.65 -19.80 -34.14
CA LEU A 925 -3.10 -20.44 -32.94
C LEU A 925 -1.60 -20.20 -32.89
N ASP A 926 -1.15 -19.58 -31.79
CA ASP A 926 0.25 -19.21 -31.55
C ASP A 926 0.68 -19.58 -30.13
N PHE A 927 1.76 -20.36 -30.03
CA PHE A 927 2.28 -20.86 -28.76
C PHE A 927 3.49 -20.02 -28.30
N ALA A 928 3.54 -19.73 -27.00
CA ALA A 928 4.66 -19.04 -26.36
C ALA A 928 5.32 -19.96 -25.31
N VAL A 929 6.36 -20.69 -25.73
CA VAL A 929 7.01 -21.73 -24.92
C VAL A 929 8.24 -21.18 -24.21
N SER A 930 8.02 -20.55 -23.07
CA SER A 930 8.97 -19.64 -22.39
C SER A 930 10.29 -20.24 -21.89
N ARG A 931 10.48 -21.56 -21.87
CA ARG A 931 11.77 -22.20 -21.54
C ARG A 931 12.51 -22.78 -22.75
N GLU A 932 11.86 -22.87 -23.92
CA GLU A 932 12.39 -23.53 -25.13
C GLU A 932 12.55 -22.55 -26.30
N GLN A 933 11.78 -21.46 -26.30
CA GLN A 933 11.76 -20.45 -27.34
C GLN A 933 12.27 -19.09 -26.81
N THR A 934 12.98 -18.37 -27.67
CA THR A 934 13.38 -16.97 -27.48
C THR A 934 13.05 -16.16 -28.73
N ASN A 935 12.88 -14.84 -28.59
CA ASN A 935 12.84 -13.94 -29.75
C ASN A 935 14.26 -13.61 -30.26
N ASP A 936 14.34 -12.80 -31.32
CA ASP A 936 15.60 -12.36 -31.94
C ASP A 936 16.56 -11.62 -30.98
N LYS A 937 16.06 -11.10 -29.85
CA LYS A 937 16.84 -10.42 -28.81
C LYS A 937 17.35 -11.37 -27.73
N GLY A 938 17.04 -12.67 -27.81
CA GLY A 938 17.35 -13.67 -26.78
C GLY A 938 16.42 -13.62 -25.56
N GLU A 939 15.33 -12.85 -25.61
CA GLU A 939 14.34 -12.77 -24.54
C GLU A 939 13.44 -14.00 -24.55
N LYS A 940 13.08 -14.52 -23.37
CA LYS A 940 12.19 -15.69 -23.24
C LYS A 940 10.83 -15.44 -23.90
N MET A 941 10.33 -16.45 -24.61
CA MET A 941 9.05 -16.38 -25.31
C MET A 941 7.86 -16.51 -24.34
N TYR A 942 7.55 -15.42 -23.65
CA TYR A 942 6.28 -15.26 -22.93
C TYR A 942 5.17 -14.78 -23.89
N ILE A 943 3.92 -14.76 -23.41
CA ILE A 943 2.77 -14.40 -24.26
C ILE A 943 2.90 -12.98 -24.85
N GLN A 944 3.37 -12.01 -24.06
CA GLN A 944 3.64 -10.67 -24.55
C GLN A 944 4.78 -10.65 -25.59
N THR A 945 5.81 -11.48 -25.41
CA THR A 945 6.92 -11.60 -26.37
C THR A 945 6.41 -12.12 -27.72
N ARG A 946 5.54 -13.14 -27.71
CA ARG A 946 4.89 -13.68 -28.92
C ARG A 946 3.93 -12.66 -29.55
N MET A 947 3.13 -11.95 -28.76
CA MET A 947 2.25 -10.89 -29.26
C MET A 947 3.03 -9.73 -29.91
N ALA A 948 4.25 -9.43 -29.45
CA ALA A 948 5.07 -8.36 -30.02
C ALA A 948 5.46 -8.62 -31.49
N GLU A 949 5.56 -9.89 -31.91
CA GLU A 949 5.78 -10.28 -33.32
C GLU A 949 4.62 -9.84 -34.23
N TYR A 950 3.41 -9.74 -33.67
CA TYR A 950 2.18 -9.35 -34.36
C TYR A 950 1.66 -7.96 -33.93
N ALA A 951 2.49 -7.17 -33.25
CA ALA A 951 2.10 -5.93 -32.57
C ALA A 951 1.22 -5.00 -33.41
N GLN A 952 1.65 -4.69 -34.65
CA GLN A 952 0.90 -3.79 -35.53
C GLN A 952 -0.43 -4.40 -35.98
N GLU A 953 -0.46 -5.70 -36.31
CA GLU A 953 -1.69 -6.38 -36.73
C GLU A 953 -2.72 -6.41 -35.58
N LEU A 954 -2.28 -6.75 -34.37
CA LEU A 954 -3.12 -6.74 -33.17
C LEU A 954 -3.68 -5.35 -32.87
N TRP A 955 -2.90 -4.29 -33.12
CA TRP A 955 -3.36 -2.90 -32.98
C TRP A 955 -4.42 -2.52 -34.02
N GLU A 956 -4.23 -2.87 -35.29
CA GLU A 956 -5.24 -2.64 -36.34
C GLU A 956 -6.52 -3.45 -36.11
N LEU A 957 -6.41 -4.68 -35.59
CA LEU A 957 -7.58 -5.46 -35.17
C LEU A 957 -8.29 -4.78 -33.98
N LEU A 958 -7.56 -4.33 -32.97
CA LEU A 958 -8.14 -3.73 -31.76
C LEU A 958 -8.92 -2.44 -32.03
N LYS A 959 -8.55 -1.69 -33.08
CA LYS A 959 -9.28 -0.50 -33.54
C LYS A 959 -10.66 -0.80 -34.15
N LYS A 960 -11.02 -2.07 -34.41
CA LYS A 960 -12.33 -2.46 -34.95
C LYS A 960 -13.37 -2.65 -33.84
N ASP A 961 -14.57 -2.10 -34.03
CA ASP A 961 -15.68 -2.18 -33.06
C ASP A 961 -16.19 -3.62 -32.79
N ASN A 962 -15.91 -4.57 -33.70
CA ASN A 962 -16.23 -5.99 -33.57
C ASN A 962 -15.08 -6.86 -33.00
N THR A 963 -13.98 -6.25 -32.53
CA THR A 963 -12.88 -6.97 -31.88
C THR A 963 -13.07 -7.04 -30.36
N PHE A 964 -12.96 -8.25 -29.82
CA PHE A 964 -13.08 -8.57 -28.41
C PHE A 964 -11.84 -9.32 -27.92
N VAL A 965 -11.13 -8.74 -26.97
CA VAL A 965 -9.99 -9.36 -26.27
C VAL A 965 -10.47 -10.02 -24.99
N TYR A 966 -10.00 -11.24 -24.77
CA TYR A 966 -10.20 -12.03 -23.57
C TYR A 966 -8.87 -12.50 -23.03
N MET A 967 -8.67 -12.40 -21.71
CA MET A 967 -7.41 -12.72 -21.08
C MET A 967 -7.63 -13.53 -19.80
N CYS A 968 -7.00 -14.71 -19.70
CA CYS A 968 -7.20 -15.62 -18.57
C CYS A 968 -5.91 -16.37 -18.21
N GLY A 969 -5.65 -16.54 -16.91
CA GLY A 969 -4.48 -17.27 -16.40
C GLY A 969 -3.73 -16.54 -15.28
N LEU A 970 -2.40 -16.57 -15.33
CA LEU A 970 -1.52 -16.02 -14.28
C LEU A 970 -1.60 -14.49 -14.22
N LYS A 971 -1.84 -13.95 -13.02
CA LYS A 971 -1.75 -12.51 -12.76
C LYS A 971 -0.34 -11.98 -13.01
N GLY A 972 -0.25 -10.85 -13.72
CA GLY A 972 1.00 -10.15 -14.05
C GLY A 972 1.30 -10.08 -15.55
N MET A 973 0.67 -10.92 -16.38
CA MET A 973 0.84 -10.88 -17.84
C MET A 973 0.23 -9.61 -18.46
N GLU A 974 -0.74 -8.97 -17.79
CA GLU A 974 -1.40 -7.76 -18.29
C GLU A 974 -0.40 -6.61 -18.49
N LYS A 975 0.64 -6.53 -17.65
CA LYS A 975 1.62 -5.44 -17.67
C LYS A 975 2.45 -5.46 -18.96
N GLY A 976 2.96 -6.63 -19.35
CA GLY A 976 3.76 -6.76 -20.58
C GLY A 976 2.94 -6.50 -21.85
N ILE A 977 1.64 -6.78 -21.81
CA ILE A 977 0.72 -6.45 -22.91
C ILE A 977 0.45 -4.94 -22.95
N ASP A 978 0.30 -4.28 -21.80
CA ASP A 978 0.16 -2.83 -21.71
C ASP A 978 1.41 -2.10 -22.23
N GLU A 979 2.61 -2.56 -21.89
CA GLU A 979 3.88 -1.97 -22.37
C GLU A 979 3.99 -1.99 -23.92
N ILE A 980 3.51 -3.05 -24.57
CA ILE A 980 3.42 -3.15 -26.04
C ILE A 980 2.37 -2.18 -26.59
N MET A 981 1.17 -2.18 -26.02
CA MET A 981 0.04 -1.39 -26.53
C MET A 981 0.21 0.12 -26.32
N VAL A 982 0.84 0.58 -25.23
CA VAL A 982 1.22 2.00 -25.02
C VAL A 982 2.08 2.49 -26.18
N SER A 983 3.07 1.70 -26.58
CA SER A 983 4.03 2.04 -27.64
C SER A 983 3.40 2.11 -29.04
N LEU A 984 2.25 1.47 -29.23
CA LEU A 984 1.49 1.47 -30.49
C LEU A 984 0.46 2.60 -30.49
N ALA A 985 -0.32 2.72 -29.40
CA ALA A 985 -1.32 3.77 -29.24
C ALA A 985 -0.72 5.18 -29.35
N ALA A 986 0.48 5.39 -28.80
CA ALA A 986 1.20 6.66 -28.89
C ALA A 986 1.54 7.08 -30.34
N LYS A 987 1.70 6.14 -31.27
CA LYS A 987 1.96 6.44 -32.70
C LYS A 987 0.73 7.04 -33.38
N ASP A 988 -0.47 6.59 -32.98
CA ASP A 988 -1.75 7.08 -33.48
C ASP A 988 -2.27 8.29 -32.66
N GLY A 989 -1.48 8.79 -31.69
CA GLY A 989 -1.87 9.88 -30.80
C GLY A 989 -2.92 9.51 -29.74
N ILE A 990 -3.11 8.21 -29.48
CA ILE A 990 -4.12 7.67 -28.57
C ILE A 990 -3.50 7.37 -27.20
N ASP A 991 -4.13 7.85 -26.11
CA ASP A 991 -3.78 7.39 -24.76
C ASP A 991 -4.29 5.96 -24.53
N TRP A 992 -3.37 5.02 -24.35
CA TRP A 992 -3.72 3.61 -24.16
C TRP A 992 -4.57 3.37 -22.91
N LEU A 993 -4.38 4.11 -21.82
CA LEU A 993 -5.07 3.84 -20.57
C LEU A 993 -6.55 4.25 -20.62
N GLU A 994 -6.87 5.38 -21.26
CA GLU A 994 -8.25 5.78 -21.51
C GLU A 994 -8.88 4.94 -22.62
N TYR A 995 -8.15 4.59 -23.69
CA TYR A 995 -8.66 3.70 -24.73
C TYR A 995 -8.98 2.29 -24.18
N LYS A 996 -8.11 1.73 -23.33
CA LYS A 996 -8.36 0.48 -22.59
C LYS A 996 -9.57 0.60 -21.64
N LYS A 997 -9.80 1.76 -21.01
CA LYS A 997 -11.04 2.02 -20.23
C LYS A 997 -12.26 2.03 -21.14
N GLN A 998 -12.19 2.65 -22.32
CA GLN A 998 -13.27 2.62 -23.31
C GLN A 998 -13.58 1.19 -23.77
N LEU A 999 -12.57 0.40 -24.15
CA LEU A 999 -12.73 -1.01 -24.54
C LEU A 999 -13.36 -1.85 -23.42
N LYS A 1000 -13.01 -1.60 -22.15
CA LYS A 1000 -13.67 -2.23 -20.98
C LYS A 1000 -15.14 -1.83 -20.86
N ARG A 1001 -15.48 -0.53 -20.97
CA ARG A 1001 -16.88 -0.05 -20.96
C ARG A 1001 -17.69 -0.64 -22.12
N SER A 1002 -17.07 -0.84 -23.27
CA SER A 1002 -17.66 -1.43 -24.48
C SER A 1002 -17.66 -2.97 -24.52
N GLU A 1003 -17.33 -3.63 -23.40
CA GLU A 1003 -17.25 -5.10 -23.24
C GLU A 1003 -16.24 -5.83 -24.17
N GLN A 1004 -15.33 -5.07 -24.78
CA GLN A 1004 -14.29 -5.54 -25.71
C GLN A 1004 -12.97 -5.91 -25.03
N TRP A 1005 -12.76 -5.56 -23.77
CA TRP A 1005 -11.55 -5.92 -23.02
C TRP A 1005 -11.91 -6.66 -21.73
N ASN A 1006 -11.82 -7.98 -21.77
CA ASN A 1006 -12.30 -8.89 -20.72
C ASN A 1006 -11.10 -9.61 -20.07
N VAL A 1007 -11.02 -9.61 -18.74
CA VAL A 1007 -9.85 -10.15 -18.00
C VAL A 1007 -10.31 -10.92 -16.76
N GLU A 1008 -9.87 -12.16 -16.64
CA GLU A 1008 -10.06 -13.00 -15.45
C GLU A 1008 -8.74 -13.73 -15.10
N VAL A 1009 -7.92 -13.10 -14.24
CA VAL A 1009 -6.61 -13.64 -13.81
C VAL A 1009 -6.62 -14.04 -12.33
N TYR A 1010 -5.80 -15.03 -11.99
CA TYR A 1010 -5.86 -15.76 -10.71
C TYR A 1010 -4.56 -15.78 -9.91
#